data_AF-A0A3L8PU01-F1
#
_entry.id   AF-A0A3L8PU01-F1
#
_cell.length_a   1.000
_cell.length_b   1.000
_cell.length_c   1.000
_cell.angle_alpha   90.00
_cell.angle_beta   90.00
_cell.angle_gamma   90.00
#
_symmetry.space_group_name_H-M   'P 1'
#
loop_
_entity.id
_entity.type
_entity.pdbx_description
1 polymer ?
#
loop_
_entity_poly.entity_id
_entity_poly.type
_entity_poly.pdbx_seq_one_letter_code
_entity_poly.pdbx_strand_id
1 'polypeptide(L)'
;MQKLSEAEIIAKLQARQTFECQIKDGSFYIKVDAYVPTICTAIHAGSQFREALKRKCLLNQDERYYEEDPHTDQFIQALPITLIGNDSRYEYDLNRPLASCVYNTAWGKKVWTKNLTTSERKVSTAKHQQFYRVLDELIKQIELQFGAAILFDIHSYNGIRKGESSPVFNIGTEQINLERWRPMVDKSLLLLSQISLPNLQTTAEENAVFWGRGYMISHVNSRFQNTLVLPLEVKKIYMNELNGEAFPIVIQELSSQLKDVISDISAQFMRRYTFKKRVQKSVIQGETLEPAVLKLDKELYALAKGLDTLHYINPINAESEKRKFLKSKASYRPNFHYRQLELDPYAFREKLYRLSINEIRDPKIQQLYRDVINMLSDKASLLAHIGKPNFLYESLKYYGEPHELDEKNAAFILHAAPFQEDELKSFDSIKLASAFHKQALDWGMNCKIEPSNKIVAAAMVSNARKAVLISKSAKLTQTEANALLHHELGVHMATTLNALNCPLKVFSIGLPKNTFTQEGLAILNEYQSGNMTLARLRTLALRVIAVKDMLKNNDFRHTFNLLKEEYQASDQQAYTTTLRVYRGGGFTKDYLYLSGVSRALTLQSQQDISNLYIGKTGFDYLEVLNEMVSRNLIIAPKFVPDHLTNPINTNPVLDYIMDCIASHQIGKVA
;
A
#
# COMPACT_ATOMS: atom_id res chain seq x y z
N MET A 1 20.28 15.86 8.84
CA MET A 1 21.01 15.43 7.63
C MET A 1 22.50 15.67 7.84
N GLN A 2 23.35 14.68 7.56
CA GLN A 2 24.81 14.79 7.73
C GLN A 2 25.42 15.70 6.64
N LYS A 3 26.44 16.49 6.99
CA LYS A 3 27.23 17.28 6.02
C LYS A 3 28.64 16.73 5.91
N LEU A 4 29.06 16.32 4.71
CA LEU A 4 30.38 15.71 4.47
C LEU A 4 31.19 16.52 3.46
N SER A 5 32.51 16.48 3.57
CA SER A 5 33.42 16.95 2.52
C SER A 5 33.51 15.95 1.38
N GLU A 6 34.02 16.40 0.24
CA GLU A 6 34.28 15.55 -0.92
C GLU A 6 35.17 14.34 -0.57
N ALA A 7 36.24 14.56 0.21
CA ALA A 7 37.13 13.48 0.63
C ALA A 7 36.43 12.44 1.52
N GLU A 8 35.56 12.89 2.43
CA GLU A 8 34.77 11.99 3.28
C GLU A 8 33.76 11.17 2.46
N ILE A 9 33.12 11.79 1.46
CA ILE A 9 32.21 11.10 0.53
C ILE A 9 32.96 10.05 -0.30
N ILE A 10 34.09 10.44 -0.91
CA ILE A 10 34.94 9.53 -1.70
C ILE A 10 35.41 8.35 -0.84
N ALA A 11 35.87 8.61 0.39
CA ALA A 11 36.31 7.55 1.29
C ALA A 11 35.19 6.55 1.61
N LYS A 12 33.95 7.04 1.80
CA LYS A 12 32.78 6.19 2.03
C LYS A 12 32.41 5.35 0.81
N LEU A 13 32.46 5.94 -0.38
CA LEU A 13 32.24 5.23 -1.65
C LEU A 13 33.28 4.13 -1.85
N GLN A 14 34.57 4.44 -1.65
CA GLN A 14 35.67 3.48 -1.76
C GLN A 14 35.55 2.34 -0.75
N ALA A 15 35.09 2.64 0.46
CA ALA A 15 34.81 1.64 1.49
C ALA A 15 33.47 0.91 1.28
N ARG A 16 32.71 1.25 0.24
CA ARG A 16 31.36 0.75 -0.06
C ARG A 16 30.41 0.80 1.13
N GLN A 17 30.52 1.87 1.93
CA GLN A 17 29.62 2.12 3.04
C GLN A 17 28.31 2.73 2.51
N THR A 18 27.19 2.38 3.14
CA THR A 18 25.93 3.08 2.93
C THR A 18 25.94 4.40 3.70
N PHE A 19 25.40 5.46 3.11
CA PHE A 19 25.35 6.79 3.74
C PHE A 19 24.37 7.70 3.01
N GLU A 20 24.00 8.76 3.70
CA GLU A 20 23.21 9.84 3.15
C GLU A 20 23.77 11.18 3.65
N CYS A 21 24.10 12.08 2.73
CA CYS A 21 24.65 13.37 3.11
C CYS A 21 24.41 14.48 2.08
N GLN A 22 24.49 15.70 2.56
CA GLN A 22 24.72 16.88 1.73
C GLN A 22 26.21 17.22 1.74
N ILE A 23 26.77 17.67 0.61
CA ILE A 23 28.14 18.20 0.59
C ILE A 23 28.23 19.46 1.48
N LYS A 24 29.38 19.72 2.09
CA LYS A 24 29.57 20.82 3.07
C LYS A 24 29.06 22.19 2.60
N ASP A 25 29.23 22.51 1.33
CA ASP A 25 28.80 23.79 0.75
C ASP A 25 27.33 23.83 0.32
N GLY A 26 26.61 22.71 0.44
CA GLY A 26 25.19 22.58 0.12
C GLY A 26 24.88 22.23 -1.34
N SER A 27 25.87 22.27 -2.24
CA SER A 27 25.64 22.30 -3.70
C SER A 27 24.94 21.08 -4.28
N PHE A 28 25.12 19.91 -3.67
CA PHE A 28 24.43 18.67 -4.04
C PHE A 28 24.20 17.76 -2.83
N TYR A 29 23.36 16.76 -3.05
CA TYR A 29 23.01 15.72 -2.11
C TYR A 29 23.31 14.35 -2.72
N ILE A 30 23.81 13.42 -1.91
CA ILE A 30 24.04 12.04 -2.32
C ILE A 30 23.46 11.08 -1.27
N LYS A 31 22.79 10.05 -1.77
CA LYS A 31 22.29 8.93 -0.99
C LYS A 31 22.75 7.61 -1.60
N VAL A 32 23.23 6.72 -0.74
CA VAL A 32 23.58 5.34 -1.07
C VAL A 32 23.02 4.45 0.04
N ASP A 33 21.78 3.98 -0.13
CA ASP A 33 21.09 3.09 0.82
C ASP A 33 21.49 1.63 0.61
N ALA A 34 21.81 1.26 -0.64
CA ALA A 34 22.35 -0.03 -1.04
C ALA A 34 23.18 0.14 -2.31
N TYR A 35 24.26 -0.64 -2.44
CA TYR A 35 25.03 -0.68 -3.69
C TYR A 35 24.31 -1.58 -4.68
N VAL A 36 23.82 -0.97 -5.76
CA VAL A 36 23.11 -1.60 -6.89
C VAL A 36 23.67 -1.00 -8.19
N PRO A 37 23.56 -1.69 -9.34
CA PRO A 37 24.10 -1.21 -10.62
C PRO A 37 23.32 -0.03 -11.21
N THR A 38 22.46 0.62 -10.45
CA THR A 38 21.57 1.69 -10.90
C THR A 38 21.84 2.96 -10.11
N ILE A 39 22.13 4.03 -10.81
CA ILE A 39 22.35 5.38 -10.28
C ILE A 39 21.26 6.29 -10.86
N CYS A 40 20.67 7.15 -10.06
CA CYS A 40 19.68 8.12 -10.54
C CYS A 40 20.13 9.54 -10.19
N THR A 41 20.09 10.44 -11.17
CA THR A 41 20.47 11.84 -11.01
C THR A 41 19.30 12.76 -11.30
N ALA A 42 19.22 13.85 -10.55
CA ALA A 42 18.31 14.96 -10.80
C ALA A 42 19.12 16.26 -10.65
N ILE A 43 19.88 16.61 -11.67
CA ILE A 43 20.92 17.64 -11.58
C ILE A 43 20.39 19.07 -11.67
N HIS A 44 19.14 19.23 -12.09
CA HIS A 44 18.48 20.53 -12.27
C HIS A 44 17.27 20.73 -11.33
N ALA A 45 17.07 19.85 -10.34
CA ALA A 45 16.03 19.97 -9.33
C ALA A 45 16.21 21.21 -8.43
N GLY A 46 17.47 21.59 -8.23
CA GLY A 46 17.90 22.67 -7.35
C GLY A 46 17.55 24.07 -7.82
N SER A 47 17.32 24.94 -6.85
CA SER A 47 17.00 26.36 -7.03
C SER A 47 17.86 27.28 -6.16
N GLN A 48 18.85 26.72 -5.44
CA GLN A 48 19.67 27.47 -4.50
C GLN A 48 20.66 28.39 -5.24
N PHE A 49 20.90 29.55 -4.65
CA PHE A 49 21.96 30.46 -5.07
C PHE A 49 22.83 30.81 -3.87
N ARG A 50 24.12 30.99 -4.11
CA ARG A 50 24.96 31.73 -3.17
C ARG A 50 24.43 33.15 -3.01
N GLU A 51 24.39 33.67 -1.78
CA GLU A 51 23.86 35.00 -1.46
C GLU A 51 24.44 36.13 -2.33
N ALA A 52 25.73 36.05 -2.67
CA ALA A 52 26.40 37.02 -3.55
C ALA A 52 25.83 37.04 -4.98
N LEU A 53 25.36 35.90 -5.49
CA LEU A 53 24.83 35.75 -6.84
C LEU A 53 23.32 36.02 -6.90
N LYS A 54 22.60 35.72 -5.82
CA LYS A 54 21.16 35.97 -5.71
C LYS A 54 20.81 37.45 -6.00
N ARG A 55 21.64 38.39 -5.54
CA ARG A 55 21.47 39.84 -5.79
C ARG A 55 21.82 40.27 -7.22
N LYS A 56 22.55 39.43 -7.97
CA LYS A 56 23.00 39.73 -9.34
C LYS A 56 22.10 39.10 -10.39
N CYS A 57 21.34 38.07 -10.03
CA CYS A 57 20.42 37.38 -10.93
C CYS A 57 19.30 38.35 -11.35
N LEU A 58 19.12 38.49 -12.66
CA LEU A 58 18.03 39.27 -13.27
C LEU A 58 16.73 38.47 -13.36
N LEU A 59 16.82 37.14 -13.30
CA LEU A 59 15.68 36.25 -13.43
C LEU A 59 14.98 36.09 -12.09
N ASN A 60 13.67 36.31 -12.08
CA ASN A 60 12.84 35.94 -10.94
C ASN A 60 12.64 34.41 -10.89
N GLN A 61 11.96 33.92 -9.85
CA GLN A 61 11.73 32.48 -9.64
C GLN A 61 10.93 31.85 -10.80
N ASP A 62 9.90 32.52 -11.29
CA ASP A 62 9.02 32.03 -12.36
C ASP A 62 9.74 31.93 -13.71
N GLU A 63 10.61 32.89 -14.00
CA GLU A 63 11.49 32.89 -15.17
C GLU A 63 12.51 31.77 -15.10
N ARG A 64 12.99 31.45 -13.89
CA ARG A 64 13.97 30.39 -13.69
C ARG A 64 13.39 29.00 -13.95
N TYR A 65 12.11 28.77 -13.66
CA TYR A 65 11.42 27.52 -14.01
C TYR A 65 11.44 27.19 -15.51
N TYR A 66 11.84 28.11 -16.38
CA TYR A 66 12.07 27.80 -17.79
C TYR A 66 13.10 26.67 -17.96
N GLU A 67 14.20 26.72 -17.23
CA GLU A 67 15.28 25.72 -17.34
C GLU A 67 15.50 24.92 -16.05
N GLU A 68 15.02 25.37 -14.87
CA GLU A 68 15.03 24.55 -13.65
C GLU A 68 13.99 23.42 -13.75
N ASP A 69 14.30 22.28 -13.14
CA ASP A 69 13.53 21.03 -13.21
C ASP A 69 12.99 20.63 -11.82
N PRO A 70 12.20 21.49 -11.14
CA PRO A 70 11.78 21.23 -9.77
C PRO A 70 10.98 19.92 -9.67
N HIS A 71 11.04 19.30 -8.49
CA HIS A 71 10.42 18.02 -8.14
C HIS A 71 11.01 16.76 -8.79
N THR A 72 11.95 16.88 -9.73
CA THR A 72 12.63 15.70 -10.31
C THR A 72 13.41 14.89 -9.28
N ASP A 73 13.86 15.53 -8.21
CA ASP A 73 14.44 14.91 -7.02
C ASP A 73 13.45 13.97 -6.31
N GLN A 74 12.17 14.35 -6.24
CA GLN A 74 11.12 13.56 -5.60
C GLN A 74 10.84 12.25 -6.37
N PHE A 75 10.95 12.27 -7.70
CA PHE A 75 10.71 11.09 -8.54
C PHE A 75 11.70 9.95 -8.26
N ILE A 76 12.91 10.30 -7.81
CA ILE A 76 14.00 9.35 -7.60
C ILE A 76 14.31 9.09 -6.12
N GLN A 77 13.74 9.83 -5.17
CA GLN A 77 14.16 9.78 -3.76
C GLN A 77 14.04 8.39 -3.11
N ALA A 78 13.15 7.53 -3.62
CA ALA A 78 12.93 6.17 -3.12
C ALA A 78 13.95 5.15 -3.67
N LEU A 79 14.75 5.53 -4.68
CA LEU A 79 15.74 4.66 -5.32
C LEU A 79 17.02 4.59 -4.46
N PRO A 80 17.77 3.47 -4.46
CA PRO A 80 18.85 3.28 -3.48
C PRO A 80 20.02 4.24 -3.66
N ILE A 81 20.34 4.63 -4.89
CA ILE A 81 21.45 5.52 -5.21
C ILE A 81 20.92 6.75 -5.93
N THR A 82 20.97 7.90 -5.26
CA THR A 82 20.59 9.19 -5.85
C THR A 82 21.69 10.23 -5.68
N LEU A 83 21.85 11.07 -6.71
CA LEU A 83 22.75 12.22 -6.70
C LEU A 83 22.02 13.44 -7.29
N ILE A 84 21.72 14.41 -6.43
CA ILE A 84 20.77 15.50 -6.70
C ILE A 84 21.49 16.84 -6.63
N GLY A 85 21.37 17.66 -7.67
CA GLY A 85 21.87 19.04 -7.68
C GLY A 85 20.93 19.96 -6.89
N ASN A 86 21.45 20.68 -5.89
CA ASN A 86 20.66 21.60 -5.06
C ASN A 86 20.79 23.06 -5.51
N ASP A 87 21.92 23.41 -6.11
CA ASP A 87 22.14 24.73 -6.71
C ASP A 87 21.32 24.87 -8.00
N SER A 88 20.89 26.10 -8.27
CA SER A 88 20.26 26.47 -9.54
C SER A 88 21.25 26.27 -10.68
N ARG A 89 20.79 25.65 -11.78
CA ARG A 89 21.59 25.49 -13.01
C ARG A 89 22.09 26.81 -13.60
N TYR A 90 21.45 27.94 -13.27
CA TYR A 90 21.90 29.26 -13.71
C TYR A 90 23.18 29.70 -13.01
N GLU A 91 23.50 29.17 -11.82
CA GLU A 91 24.80 29.42 -11.15
C GLU A 91 25.95 28.71 -11.89
N TYR A 92 25.72 27.44 -12.21
CA TYR A 92 26.50 26.60 -13.12
C TYR A 92 25.64 25.42 -13.55
N ASP A 93 25.63 25.13 -14.84
CA ASP A 93 24.84 24.03 -15.38
C ASP A 93 25.68 22.77 -15.39
N LEU A 94 25.30 21.81 -14.55
CA LEU A 94 25.93 20.48 -14.47
C LEU A 94 25.80 19.70 -15.78
N ASN A 95 24.85 20.04 -16.66
CA ASN A 95 24.68 19.39 -17.97
C ASN A 95 25.42 20.13 -19.11
N ARG A 96 26.37 21.00 -18.79
CA ARG A 96 27.27 21.68 -19.74
C ARG A 96 28.74 21.48 -19.37
N PRO A 97 29.66 21.40 -20.35
CA PRO A 97 31.08 21.28 -20.06
C PRO A 97 31.63 22.51 -19.33
N LEU A 98 32.76 22.36 -18.63
CA LEU A 98 33.38 23.43 -17.83
C LEU A 98 33.54 24.77 -18.56
N ALA A 99 33.87 24.74 -19.85
CA ALA A 99 34.05 25.92 -20.67
C ALA A 99 32.76 26.76 -20.83
N SER A 100 31.59 26.14 -20.72
CA SER A 100 30.28 26.77 -20.96
C SER A 100 29.25 26.57 -19.84
N CYS A 101 29.63 25.93 -18.73
CA CYS A 101 28.73 25.69 -17.58
C CYS A 101 28.23 26.97 -16.93
N VAL A 102 28.97 28.08 -17.02
CA VAL A 102 28.51 29.41 -16.60
C VAL A 102 28.22 30.24 -17.84
N TYR A 103 26.98 30.70 -17.97
CA TYR A 103 26.48 31.47 -19.10
C TYR A 103 25.84 32.80 -18.65
N ASN A 104 25.79 33.77 -19.57
CA ASN A 104 25.23 35.11 -19.30
C ASN A 104 23.84 35.31 -19.92
N THR A 105 23.43 34.44 -20.84
CA THR A 105 22.16 34.53 -21.56
C THR A 105 21.48 33.18 -21.58
N ALA A 106 20.22 33.11 -21.17
CA ALA A 106 19.35 31.93 -21.17
C ALA A 106 18.12 32.23 -22.01
N TRP A 107 17.77 31.38 -22.98
CA TRP A 107 16.57 31.54 -23.83
C TRP A 107 16.32 32.95 -24.40
N GLY A 108 17.38 33.74 -24.62
CA GLY A 108 17.32 35.13 -25.10
C GLY A 108 17.26 36.21 -24.01
N LYS A 109 17.17 35.85 -22.72
CA LYS A 109 17.26 36.78 -21.58
C LYS A 109 18.64 36.81 -20.95
N LYS A 110 19.05 37.98 -20.46
CA LYS A 110 20.26 38.12 -19.63
C LYS A 110 20.01 37.51 -18.26
N VAL A 111 20.93 36.67 -17.79
CA VAL A 111 20.87 36.03 -16.46
C VAL A 111 21.39 36.98 -15.39
N TRP A 112 22.44 37.76 -15.70
CA TRP A 112 23.14 38.58 -14.72
C TRP A 112 23.06 40.07 -15.05
N THR A 113 22.89 40.88 -14.01
CA THR A 113 22.99 42.36 -14.07
C THR A 113 24.34 42.82 -14.64
N LYS A 114 25.42 42.16 -14.22
CA LYS A 114 26.79 42.29 -14.73
C LYS A 114 27.40 40.91 -14.86
N ASN A 115 28.32 40.74 -15.81
CA ASN A 115 29.07 39.48 -15.96
C ASN A 115 29.72 39.08 -14.63
N LEU A 116 29.68 37.79 -14.31
CA LEU A 116 30.33 37.25 -13.12
C LEU A 116 31.85 37.45 -13.21
N THR A 117 32.45 37.83 -12.08
CA THR A 117 33.90 37.99 -11.97
C THR A 117 34.63 36.66 -12.10
N THR A 118 35.94 36.70 -12.40
CA THR A 118 36.78 35.50 -12.48
C THR A 118 36.75 34.68 -11.18
N SER A 119 36.73 35.35 -10.03
CA SER A 119 36.65 34.68 -8.71
C SER A 119 35.30 33.97 -8.53
N GLU A 120 34.19 34.63 -8.87
CA GLU A 120 32.85 34.04 -8.77
C GLU A 120 32.68 32.83 -9.69
N ARG A 121 33.18 32.94 -10.94
CA ARG A 121 33.23 31.86 -11.92
C ARG A 121 34.06 30.69 -11.40
N LYS A 122 35.22 30.95 -10.81
CA LYS A 122 36.11 29.91 -10.26
C LYS A 122 35.42 29.07 -9.19
N VAL A 123 34.61 29.70 -8.33
CA VAL A 123 33.82 28.98 -7.31
C VAL A 123 32.74 28.10 -7.97
N SER A 124 31.98 28.64 -8.93
CA SER A 124 30.96 27.88 -9.66
C SER A 124 31.56 26.68 -10.41
N THR A 125 32.71 26.87 -11.09
CA THR A 125 33.39 25.77 -11.78
C THR A 125 33.98 24.76 -10.81
N ALA A 126 34.46 25.17 -9.63
CA ALA A 126 34.97 24.25 -8.62
C ALA A 126 33.88 23.32 -8.09
N LYS A 127 32.67 23.85 -7.84
CA LYS A 127 31.48 23.07 -7.48
C LYS A 127 31.10 22.07 -8.56
N HIS A 128 31.04 22.52 -9.82
CA HIS A 128 30.81 21.64 -10.96
C HIS A 128 31.83 20.49 -11.00
N GLN A 129 33.13 20.77 -10.87
CA GLN A 129 34.15 19.71 -10.87
C GLN A 129 34.01 18.76 -9.68
N GLN A 130 33.66 19.28 -8.51
CA GLN A 130 33.43 18.47 -7.31
C GLN A 130 32.30 17.47 -7.50
N PHE A 131 31.17 17.89 -8.09
CA PHE A 131 30.07 16.99 -8.43
C PHE A 131 30.55 15.82 -9.31
N TYR A 132 31.27 16.12 -10.38
CA TYR A 132 31.74 15.10 -11.32
C TYR A 132 32.80 14.17 -10.74
N ARG A 133 33.67 14.64 -9.82
CA ARG A 133 34.61 13.75 -9.11
C ARG A 133 33.90 12.75 -8.20
N VAL A 134 32.82 13.17 -7.54
CA VAL A 134 31.97 12.27 -6.74
C VAL A 134 31.22 11.28 -7.65
N LEU A 135 30.67 11.76 -8.77
CA LEU A 135 30.01 10.90 -9.75
C LEU A 135 30.96 9.84 -10.33
N ASP A 136 32.17 10.25 -10.72
CA ASP A 136 33.21 9.36 -11.26
C ASP A 136 33.56 8.25 -10.24
N GLU A 137 33.79 8.62 -8.97
CA GLU A 137 34.09 7.61 -7.94
C GLU A 137 32.90 6.68 -7.69
N LEU A 138 31.67 7.20 -7.68
CA LEU A 138 30.45 6.39 -7.54
C LEU A 138 30.34 5.36 -8.67
N ILE A 139 30.38 5.80 -9.93
CA ILE A 139 30.26 4.90 -11.10
C ILE A 139 31.38 3.85 -11.07
N LYS A 140 32.61 4.27 -10.78
CA LYS A 140 33.76 3.36 -10.65
C LYS A 140 33.50 2.26 -9.63
N GLN A 141 32.99 2.59 -8.44
CA GLN A 141 32.71 1.57 -7.42
C GLN A 141 31.59 0.61 -7.83
N ILE A 142 30.59 1.10 -8.56
CA ILE A 142 29.52 0.28 -9.12
C ILE A 142 30.05 -0.66 -10.21
N GLU A 143 30.82 -0.17 -11.18
CA GLU A 143 31.42 -1.03 -12.21
C GLU A 143 32.38 -2.07 -11.59
N LEU A 144 33.18 -1.71 -10.58
CA LEU A 144 34.04 -2.66 -9.87
C LEU A 144 33.26 -3.77 -9.17
N GLN A 145 32.05 -3.49 -8.68
CA GLN A 145 31.23 -4.46 -7.95
C GLN A 145 30.34 -5.31 -8.87
N PHE A 146 29.80 -4.73 -9.94
CA PHE A 146 28.78 -5.36 -10.78
C PHE A 146 29.23 -5.63 -12.22
N GLY A 147 30.33 -5.02 -12.67
CA GLY A 147 30.87 -5.12 -14.03
C GLY A 147 30.28 -4.11 -15.01
N ALA A 148 29.13 -3.52 -14.69
CA ALA A 148 28.44 -2.51 -15.48
C ALA A 148 27.52 -1.67 -14.60
N ALA A 149 27.19 -0.45 -15.05
CA ALA A 149 26.26 0.45 -14.39
C ALA A 149 25.23 1.03 -15.37
N ILE A 150 24.05 1.37 -14.89
CA ILE A 150 23.07 2.19 -15.58
C ILE A 150 22.83 3.46 -14.77
N LEU A 151 22.90 4.61 -15.44
CA LEU A 151 22.64 5.92 -14.86
C LEU A 151 21.40 6.51 -15.54
N PHE A 152 20.36 6.78 -14.77
CA PHE A 152 19.19 7.54 -15.23
C PHE A 152 19.42 9.02 -14.95
N ASP A 153 19.54 9.81 -16.02
CA ASP A 153 19.71 11.27 -15.93
C ASP A 153 18.34 11.92 -16.08
N ILE A 154 17.69 12.16 -14.95
CA ILE A 154 16.30 12.63 -14.89
C ILE A 154 16.26 14.15 -15.01
N HIS A 155 15.49 14.59 -15.99
CA HIS A 155 15.23 15.98 -16.31
C HIS A 155 13.73 16.22 -16.49
N SER A 156 13.36 17.48 -16.58
CA SER A 156 12.01 17.84 -17.01
C SER A 156 11.99 19.00 -17.99
N TYR A 157 10.88 19.11 -18.72
CA TYR A 157 10.77 20.12 -19.75
C TYR A 157 9.39 20.74 -19.87
N ASN A 158 9.36 21.96 -20.40
CA ASN A 158 8.16 22.75 -20.57
C ASN A 158 7.30 22.19 -21.71
N GLY A 159 6.12 21.67 -21.39
CA GLY A 159 5.13 21.21 -22.34
C GLY A 159 4.27 22.34 -22.91
N ILE A 160 3.76 23.23 -22.05
CA ILE A 160 2.84 24.32 -22.48
C ILE A 160 3.55 25.27 -23.44
N ARG A 161 4.79 25.68 -23.12
CA ARG A 161 5.60 26.58 -23.95
C ARG A 161 6.04 25.98 -25.30
N LYS A 162 6.01 24.65 -25.46
CA LYS A 162 6.41 23.94 -26.69
C LYS A 162 5.24 23.51 -27.58
N GLY A 163 4.01 23.53 -27.06
CA GLY A 163 2.82 23.02 -27.74
C GLY A 163 2.40 21.62 -27.25
N GLU A 164 1.11 21.31 -27.36
CA GLU A 164 0.50 20.15 -26.70
C GLU A 164 0.98 18.79 -27.23
N SER A 165 1.42 18.69 -28.49
CA SER A 165 1.73 17.42 -29.19
C SER A 165 3.01 16.70 -28.75
N SER A 166 3.71 17.17 -27.71
CA SER A 166 4.95 16.57 -27.19
C SER A 166 4.68 15.40 -26.22
N PRO A 167 5.52 14.34 -26.23
CA PRO A 167 5.29 13.13 -25.45
C PRO A 167 5.49 13.34 -23.95
N VAL A 168 4.84 12.55 -23.09
CA VAL A 168 5.05 12.71 -21.63
C VAL A 168 6.50 12.40 -21.23
N PHE A 169 7.09 11.37 -21.82
CA PHE A 169 8.49 11.00 -21.63
C PHE A 169 9.26 11.10 -22.95
N ASN A 170 10.48 11.62 -22.87
CA ASN A 170 11.41 11.62 -23.99
C ASN A 170 12.73 10.98 -23.54
N ILE A 171 13.22 9.97 -24.27
CA ILE A 171 14.58 9.44 -24.10
C ILE A 171 15.48 10.00 -25.20
N GLY A 172 16.58 10.63 -24.80
CA GLY A 172 17.60 11.12 -25.71
C GLY A 172 18.70 10.07 -25.95
N THR A 173 18.92 9.66 -27.21
CA THR A 173 19.78 8.50 -27.53
C THR A 173 20.97 8.79 -28.43
N GLU A 174 21.16 10.03 -28.89
CA GLU A 174 22.17 10.36 -29.90
C GLU A 174 23.61 10.05 -29.46
N GLN A 175 23.89 10.11 -28.15
CA GLN A 175 25.20 9.78 -27.58
C GLN A 175 25.26 8.36 -26.98
N ILE A 176 24.22 7.56 -27.13
CA ILE A 176 24.19 6.17 -26.63
C ILE A 176 24.76 5.25 -27.71
N ASN A 177 25.65 4.32 -27.32
CA ASN A 177 26.04 3.22 -28.20
C ASN A 177 24.85 2.26 -28.39
N LEU A 178 24.02 2.52 -29.41
CA LEU A 178 22.80 1.77 -29.68
C LEU A 178 23.06 0.33 -30.12
N GLU A 179 24.20 0.01 -30.74
CA GLU A 179 24.54 -1.39 -31.06
C GLU A 179 24.56 -2.26 -29.80
N ARG A 180 25.05 -1.69 -28.69
CA ARG A 180 25.08 -2.37 -27.39
C ARG A 180 23.78 -2.21 -26.61
N TRP A 181 23.23 -1.00 -26.55
CA TRP A 181 22.24 -0.63 -25.54
C TRP A 181 20.81 -0.51 -26.05
N ARG A 182 20.54 -0.71 -27.36
CA ARG A 182 19.19 -0.65 -27.93
C ARG A 182 18.13 -1.43 -27.13
N PRO A 183 18.38 -2.67 -26.66
CA PRO A 183 17.39 -3.42 -25.90
C PRO A 183 16.98 -2.75 -24.58
N MET A 184 17.85 -1.93 -23.98
CA MET A 184 17.52 -1.17 -22.76
C MET A 184 16.70 0.06 -23.10
N VAL A 185 17.01 0.75 -24.20
CA VAL A 185 16.22 1.90 -24.69
C VAL A 185 14.79 1.45 -25.03
N ASP A 186 14.65 0.39 -25.83
CA ASP A 186 13.33 -0.14 -26.23
C ASP A 186 12.48 -0.52 -25.02
N LYS A 187 13.11 -1.21 -24.05
CA LYS A 187 12.42 -1.58 -22.83
C LYS A 187 11.97 -0.36 -22.02
N SER A 188 12.84 0.65 -21.94
CA SER A 188 12.55 1.87 -21.19
C SER A 188 11.37 2.62 -21.80
N LEU A 189 11.36 2.82 -23.13
CA LEU A 189 10.24 3.43 -23.84
C LEU A 189 8.93 2.67 -23.61
N LEU A 190 8.95 1.34 -23.75
CA LEU A 190 7.77 0.50 -23.55
C LEU A 190 7.21 0.64 -22.13
N LEU A 191 8.06 0.54 -21.10
CA LEU A 191 7.60 0.63 -19.71
C LEU A 191 7.15 2.04 -19.33
N LEU A 192 7.85 3.08 -19.81
CA LEU A 192 7.45 4.47 -19.57
C LEU A 192 6.09 4.79 -20.22
N SER A 193 5.81 4.26 -21.41
CA SER A 193 4.49 4.44 -22.05
C SER A 193 3.33 3.75 -21.32
N GLN A 194 3.63 2.83 -20.39
CA GLN A 194 2.63 2.13 -19.60
C GLN A 194 2.29 2.84 -18.28
N ILE A 195 3.00 3.93 -17.95
CA ILE A 195 2.71 4.70 -16.75
C ILE A 195 1.32 5.35 -16.89
N SER A 196 0.44 5.14 -15.92
CA SER A 196 -0.92 5.69 -15.89
C SER A 196 -1.01 6.87 -14.94
N LEU A 197 -1.32 8.06 -15.42
CA LEU A 197 -1.40 9.26 -14.58
C LEU A 197 -2.84 9.78 -14.48
N PRO A 198 -3.22 10.43 -13.36
CA PRO A 198 -4.60 10.88 -13.16
C PRO A 198 -5.05 11.83 -14.26
N ASN A 199 -6.08 11.44 -15.01
CA ASN A 199 -6.67 12.22 -16.10
C ASN A 199 -5.68 12.60 -17.22
N LEU A 200 -4.61 11.82 -17.44
CA LEU A 200 -3.59 12.11 -18.44
C LEU A 200 -3.29 10.87 -19.29
N GLN A 201 -3.14 11.07 -20.60
CA GLN A 201 -2.58 10.06 -21.49
C GLN A 201 -1.05 10.16 -21.45
N THR A 202 -0.41 9.03 -21.23
CA THR A 202 1.04 8.93 -21.18
C THR A 202 1.60 8.38 -22.48
N THR A 203 2.64 9.02 -22.99
CA THR A 203 3.40 8.58 -24.16
C THR A 203 4.89 8.66 -23.87
N ALA A 204 5.69 7.81 -24.52
CA ALA A 204 7.13 7.81 -24.41
C ALA A 204 7.75 7.68 -25.80
N GLU A 205 8.62 8.63 -26.18
CA GLU A 205 9.23 8.65 -27.50
C GLU A 205 10.75 8.89 -27.44
N GLU A 206 11.44 8.47 -28.49
CA GLU A 206 12.88 8.62 -28.65
C GLU A 206 13.18 9.88 -29.47
N ASN A 207 14.05 10.77 -28.95
CA ASN A 207 14.53 11.97 -29.65
C ASN A 207 13.44 12.92 -30.20
N ALA A 208 12.23 12.89 -29.66
CA ALA A 208 11.12 13.72 -30.13
C ALA A 208 11.30 15.21 -29.80
N VAL A 209 11.80 15.50 -28.59
CA VAL A 209 12.03 16.86 -28.09
C VAL A 209 13.49 17.10 -27.74
N PHE A 210 14.13 16.11 -27.11
CA PHE A 210 15.54 16.17 -26.69
C PHE A 210 16.29 14.95 -27.19
N TRP A 211 17.50 15.18 -27.67
CA TRP A 211 18.27 14.18 -28.41
C TRP A 211 19.37 13.52 -27.55
N GLY A 212 19.49 13.89 -26.28
CA GLY A 212 20.50 13.31 -25.38
C GLY A 212 21.91 13.88 -25.57
N ARG A 213 22.02 15.17 -25.85
CA ARG A 213 23.30 15.89 -26.07
C ARG A 213 23.88 16.53 -24.79
N GLY A 214 23.42 16.10 -23.62
CA GLY A 214 23.85 16.62 -22.33
C GLY A 214 25.31 16.33 -22.03
N TYR A 215 25.95 17.16 -21.21
CA TYR A 215 27.33 16.93 -20.80
C TYR A 215 27.51 15.66 -19.97
N MET A 216 26.52 15.26 -19.15
CA MET A 216 26.68 14.09 -18.27
C MET A 216 27.01 12.82 -19.04
N ILE A 217 26.22 12.48 -20.07
CA ILE A 217 26.47 11.30 -20.92
C ILE A 217 27.83 11.39 -21.62
N SER A 218 28.20 12.56 -22.16
CA SER A 218 29.51 12.75 -22.78
C SER A 218 30.67 12.57 -21.80
N HIS A 219 30.51 13.04 -20.55
CA HIS A 219 31.50 12.92 -19.49
C HIS A 219 31.71 11.46 -19.09
N VAL A 220 30.62 10.72 -18.86
CA VAL A 220 30.64 9.31 -18.47
C VAL A 220 31.19 8.43 -19.59
N ASN A 221 30.72 8.59 -20.83
CA ASN A 221 31.19 7.81 -21.98
C ASN A 221 32.70 7.95 -22.23
N SER A 222 33.29 9.10 -21.91
CA SER A 222 34.74 9.31 -22.05
C SER A 222 35.60 8.60 -20.99
N ARG A 223 34.98 8.05 -19.94
CA ARG A 223 35.67 7.44 -18.78
C ARG A 223 35.27 5.99 -18.51
N PHE A 224 34.01 5.64 -18.78
CA PHE A 224 33.41 4.37 -18.40
C PHE A 224 32.84 3.66 -19.62
N GLN A 225 33.45 2.52 -19.99
CA GLN A 225 33.04 1.76 -21.17
C GLN A 225 31.83 0.84 -20.91
N ASN A 226 31.51 0.58 -19.64
CA ASN A 226 30.45 -0.36 -19.24
C ASN A 226 29.29 0.34 -18.51
N THR A 227 29.17 1.66 -18.67
CA THR A 227 28.09 2.45 -18.09
C THR A 227 27.15 2.93 -19.18
N LEU A 228 25.86 2.63 -19.04
CA LEU A 228 24.79 3.19 -19.86
C LEU A 228 24.25 4.44 -19.16
N VAL A 229 24.39 5.62 -19.77
CA VAL A 229 23.64 6.81 -19.35
C VAL A 229 22.37 6.91 -20.19
N LEU A 230 21.22 7.04 -19.51
CA LEU A 230 19.91 7.18 -20.12
C LEU A 230 19.33 8.55 -19.76
N PRO A 231 19.50 9.56 -20.63
CA PRO A 231 18.83 10.85 -20.51
C PRO A 231 17.31 10.68 -20.62
N LEU A 232 16.59 10.95 -19.53
CA LEU A 232 15.14 10.83 -19.43
C LEU A 232 14.52 12.18 -19.07
N GLU A 233 13.73 12.70 -20.00
CA GLU A 233 13.04 13.98 -19.88
C GLU A 233 11.57 13.73 -19.60
N VAL A 234 11.05 14.34 -18.52
CA VAL A 234 9.64 14.29 -18.14
C VAL A 234 8.96 15.60 -18.47
N LYS A 235 7.87 15.59 -19.23
CA LYS A 235 7.05 16.79 -19.47
C LYS A 235 6.53 17.31 -18.12
N LYS A 236 6.53 18.63 -17.90
CA LYS A 236 6.02 19.29 -16.68
C LYS A 236 4.48 19.24 -16.60
N ILE A 237 3.93 18.04 -16.61
CA ILE A 237 2.52 17.70 -16.36
C ILE A 237 2.19 17.60 -14.86
N TYR A 238 3.22 17.61 -14.02
CA TYR A 238 3.15 17.43 -12.57
C TYR A 238 3.20 18.77 -11.82
N MET A 239 3.26 19.88 -12.56
CA MET A 239 3.29 21.24 -12.04
C MET A 239 2.81 22.20 -13.12
N ASN A 240 2.42 23.41 -12.73
CA ASN A 240 2.28 24.53 -13.65
C ASN A 240 3.68 25.14 -13.92
N GLU A 241 4.19 24.94 -15.13
CA GLU A 241 5.52 25.39 -15.57
C GLU A 241 5.69 26.93 -15.67
N LEU A 242 4.61 27.70 -15.50
CA LEU A 242 4.67 29.17 -15.52
C LEU A 242 4.92 29.75 -14.13
N ASN A 243 4.30 29.21 -13.09
CA ASN A 243 4.33 29.76 -11.73
C ASN A 243 4.93 28.79 -10.68
N GLY A 244 5.29 27.57 -11.08
CA GLY A 244 5.90 26.59 -10.18
C GLY A 244 4.92 25.80 -9.31
N GLU A 245 3.61 26.00 -9.45
CA GLU A 245 2.61 25.34 -8.59
C GLU A 245 2.58 23.83 -8.85
N ALA A 246 2.89 23.04 -7.84
CA ALA A 246 2.94 21.59 -7.94
C ALA A 246 1.53 20.96 -7.99
N PHE A 247 1.42 19.81 -8.66
CA PHE A 247 0.26 18.93 -8.62
C PHE A 247 0.62 17.66 -7.83
N PRO A 248 0.41 17.64 -6.49
CA PRO A 248 1.01 16.62 -5.62
C PRO A 248 0.55 15.20 -5.94
N ILE A 249 -0.71 15.03 -6.38
CA ILE A 249 -1.25 13.71 -6.75
C ILE A 249 -0.51 13.16 -7.99
N VAL A 250 -0.24 14.01 -8.99
CA VAL A 250 0.51 13.62 -10.18
C VAL A 250 1.96 13.29 -9.82
N ILE A 251 2.60 14.11 -8.98
CA ILE A 251 3.96 13.83 -8.48
C ILE A 251 4.01 12.49 -7.75
N GLN A 252 3.05 12.21 -6.88
CA GLN A 252 2.99 10.98 -6.11
C GLN A 252 2.83 9.75 -7.01
N GLU A 253 1.88 9.80 -7.95
CA GLU A 253 1.63 8.69 -8.88
C GLU A 253 2.82 8.45 -9.81
N LEU A 254 3.38 9.54 -10.34
CA LEU A 254 4.59 9.50 -11.17
C LEU A 254 5.78 8.92 -10.39
N SER A 255 6.00 9.34 -9.14
CA SER A 255 7.08 8.80 -8.31
C SER A 255 6.90 7.31 -8.03
N SER A 256 5.66 6.87 -7.76
CA SER A 256 5.32 5.46 -7.51
C SER A 256 5.62 4.59 -8.72
N GLN A 257 5.06 4.95 -9.88
CA GLN A 257 5.20 4.14 -11.08
C GLN A 257 6.59 4.26 -11.71
N LEU A 258 7.24 5.42 -11.64
CA LEU A 258 8.61 5.56 -12.13
C LEU A 258 9.59 4.75 -11.29
N LYS A 259 9.40 4.65 -9.96
CA LYS A 259 10.17 3.73 -9.10
C LYS A 259 10.04 2.29 -9.60
N ASP A 260 8.83 1.84 -9.92
CA ASP A 260 8.58 0.50 -10.45
C ASP A 260 9.25 0.28 -11.81
N VAL A 261 9.07 1.22 -12.74
CA VAL A 261 9.66 1.19 -14.08
C VAL A 261 11.18 1.15 -14.02
N ILE A 262 11.81 2.05 -13.25
CA ILE A 262 13.28 2.07 -13.07
C ILE A 262 13.76 0.76 -12.45
N SER A 263 13.05 0.22 -11.46
CA SER A 263 13.40 -1.06 -10.84
C SER A 263 13.34 -2.22 -11.85
N ASP A 264 12.34 -2.23 -12.73
CA ASP A 264 12.16 -3.28 -13.75
C ASP A 264 13.21 -3.18 -14.87
N ILE A 265 13.51 -1.95 -15.33
CA ILE A 265 14.61 -1.69 -16.27
C ILE A 265 15.93 -2.14 -15.64
N SER A 266 16.16 -1.80 -14.38
CA SER A 266 17.38 -2.16 -13.66
C SER A 266 17.53 -3.68 -13.49
N ALA A 267 16.45 -4.40 -13.22
CA ALA A 267 16.47 -5.86 -13.13
C ALA A 267 16.81 -6.51 -14.46
N GLN A 268 16.32 -5.96 -15.57
CA GLN A 268 16.71 -6.42 -16.89
C GLN A 268 18.17 -6.08 -17.21
N PHE A 269 18.62 -4.86 -16.89
CA PHE A 269 20.00 -4.43 -17.06
C PHE A 269 20.95 -5.37 -16.33
N MET A 270 20.67 -5.64 -15.05
CA MET A 270 21.48 -6.49 -14.20
C MET A 270 21.61 -7.91 -14.78
N ARG A 271 20.49 -8.53 -15.16
CA ARG A 271 20.49 -9.88 -15.74
C ARG A 271 21.31 -10.00 -17.03
N ARG A 272 21.35 -8.93 -17.83
CA ARG A 272 21.96 -8.93 -19.17
C ARG A 272 23.43 -8.50 -19.18
N TYR A 273 23.80 -7.53 -18.33
CA TYR A 273 25.10 -6.85 -18.46
C TYR A 273 25.99 -6.92 -17.22
N THR A 274 25.48 -7.42 -16.09
CA THR A 274 26.29 -7.58 -14.87
C THR A 274 26.69 -9.04 -14.65
N PHE A 275 27.61 -9.27 -13.73
CA PHE A 275 28.00 -10.63 -13.32
C PHE A 275 26.86 -11.41 -12.62
N LYS A 276 25.79 -10.75 -12.16
CA LYS A 276 24.67 -11.38 -11.44
C LYS A 276 23.49 -11.70 -12.39
N LYS A 277 23.49 -12.91 -12.96
CA LYS A 277 22.50 -13.34 -13.97
C LYS A 277 21.12 -13.76 -13.42
N ARG A 278 20.98 -14.03 -12.12
CA ARG A 278 19.71 -14.41 -11.46
C ARG A 278 19.37 -13.42 -10.37
N VAL A 279 18.57 -12.39 -10.68
CA VAL A 279 18.21 -11.36 -9.70
C VAL A 279 16.72 -11.00 -9.78
N GLN A 280 16.10 -10.93 -8.59
CA GLN A 280 14.74 -10.45 -8.40
C GLN A 280 14.71 -8.92 -8.26
N LYS A 281 13.56 -8.29 -8.58
CA LYS A 281 13.35 -6.83 -8.50
C LYS A 281 13.72 -6.25 -7.13
N SER A 282 13.44 -6.98 -6.06
CA SER A 282 13.66 -6.55 -4.67
C SER A 282 15.12 -6.30 -4.30
N VAL A 283 16.06 -6.99 -4.95
CA VAL A 283 17.52 -6.82 -4.73
C VAL A 283 18.02 -5.44 -5.19
N ILE A 284 17.22 -4.74 -6.00
CA ILE A 284 17.53 -3.41 -6.55
C ILE A 284 16.89 -2.31 -5.70
N GLN A 285 16.18 -2.67 -4.63
CA GLN A 285 15.50 -1.75 -3.74
C GLN A 285 16.18 -1.79 -2.37
N GLY A 286 16.14 -0.68 -1.63
CA GLY A 286 16.78 -0.60 -0.31
C GLY A 286 16.12 -1.56 0.70
N GLU A 287 16.96 -2.15 1.56
CA GLU A 287 16.55 -3.15 2.58
C GLU A 287 16.28 -2.54 3.96
N THR A 288 16.46 -1.23 4.12
CA THR A 288 16.36 -0.57 5.44
C THR A 288 15.05 0.20 5.57
N LEU A 289 14.32 -0.03 6.67
CA LEU A 289 13.17 0.80 7.03
C LEU A 289 13.63 2.22 7.39
N GLU A 290 13.00 3.20 6.74
CA GLU A 290 13.28 4.61 7.01
C GLU A 290 12.89 5.01 8.45
N PRO A 291 13.71 5.81 9.16
CA PRO A 291 13.37 6.30 10.50
C PRO A 291 12.03 7.06 10.56
N ALA A 292 11.67 7.77 9.48
CA ALA A 292 10.40 8.48 9.37
C ALA A 292 9.19 7.52 9.43
N VAL A 293 9.28 6.35 8.80
CA VAL A 293 8.24 5.31 8.84
C VAL A 293 8.08 4.79 10.26
N LEU A 294 9.18 4.45 10.94
CA LEU A 294 9.14 3.94 12.32
C LEU A 294 8.55 4.96 13.31
N LYS A 295 8.89 6.24 13.14
CA LYS A 295 8.34 7.34 13.94
C LYS A 295 6.84 7.47 13.72
N LEU A 296 6.41 7.59 12.46
CA LEU A 296 5.00 7.69 12.09
C LEU A 296 4.19 6.51 12.61
N ASP A 297 4.70 5.29 12.42
CA ASP A 297 4.05 4.05 12.86
C ASP A 297 3.78 4.03 14.37
N LYS A 298 4.77 4.45 15.16
CA LYS A 298 4.66 4.53 16.61
C LYS A 298 3.63 5.59 17.04
N GLU A 299 3.62 6.76 16.41
CA GLU A 299 2.67 7.83 16.67
C GLU A 299 1.24 7.39 16.32
N LEU A 300 1.05 6.81 15.13
CA LEU A 300 -0.23 6.27 14.67
C LEU A 300 -0.75 5.18 15.60
N TYR A 301 0.10 4.22 16.00
CA TYR A 301 -0.28 3.17 16.94
C TYR A 301 -0.70 3.72 18.30
N ALA A 302 0.00 4.72 18.81
CA ALA A 302 -0.34 5.37 20.07
C ALA A 302 -1.72 6.05 20.03
N LEU A 303 -2.11 6.60 18.88
CA LEU A 303 -3.44 7.18 18.67
C LEU A 303 -4.52 6.11 18.52
N ALA A 304 -4.28 5.08 17.69
CA ALA A 304 -5.30 4.11 17.29
C ALA A 304 -5.57 3.00 18.32
N LYS A 305 -4.63 2.75 19.25
CA LYS A 305 -4.78 1.69 20.26
C LYS A 305 -6.06 1.89 21.08
N GLY A 306 -6.82 0.81 21.29
CA GLY A 306 -8.04 0.83 22.10
C GLY A 306 -9.34 1.15 21.34
N LEU A 307 -9.28 1.48 20.05
CA LEU A 307 -10.48 1.73 19.24
C LEU A 307 -11.18 0.41 18.83
N ASP A 308 -12.03 -0.13 19.72
CA ASP A 308 -12.82 -1.34 19.48
C ASP A 308 -14.25 -1.04 19.02
N THR A 309 -14.56 -1.31 17.74
CA THR A 309 -15.90 -1.07 17.18
C THR A 309 -16.98 -1.94 17.81
N LEU A 310 -16.68 -3.20 18.08
CA LEU A 310 -17.69 -4.16 18.56
C LEU A 310 -18.15 -3.81 19.97
N HIS A 311 -17.26 -3.19 20.76
CA HIS A 311 -17.59 -2.71 22.09
C HIS A 311 -18.77 -1.73 22.10
N TYR A 312 -18.79 -0.78 21.16
CA TYR A 312 -19.78 0.30 21.12
C TYR A 312 -21.03 -0.05 20.30
N ILE A 313 -20.89 -0.83 19.24
CA ILE A 313 -21.99 -1.12 18.31
C ILE A 313 -22.97 -2.19 18.82
N ASN A 314 -22.57 -3.05 19.75
CA ASN A 314 -23.46 -4.09 20.27
C ASN A 314 -24.47 -3.47 21.26
N PRO A 315 -25.78 -3.66 21.07
CA PRO A 315 -26.77 -3.12 21.99
C PRO A 315 -26.62 -3.69 23.40
N ILE A 316 -26.69 -2.85 24.42
CA ILE A 316 -26.60 -3.27 25.83
C ILE A 316 -27.85 -4.05 26.29
N ASN A 317 -28.98 -3.87 25.60
CA ASN A 317 -30.27 -4.48 25.90
C ASN A 317 -30.70 -5.56 24.90
N ALA A 318 -29.78 -6.10 24.10
CA ALA A 318 -30.07 -7.06 23.02
C ALA A 318 -30.92 -8.26 23.46
N GLU A 319 -30.55 -8.93 24.56
CA GLU A 319 -31.28 -10.10 25.07
C GLU A 319 -32.68 -9.78 25.58
N SER A 320 -32.87 -8.59 26.19
CA SER A 320 -34.18 -8.13 26.63
C SER A 320 -35.11 -7.87 25.45
N GLU A 321 -34.62 -7.15 24.44
CA GLU A 321 -35.40 -6.84 23.23
C GLU A 321 -35.73 -8.10 22.42
N LYS A 322 -34.83 -9.09 22.39
CA LYS A 322 -35.11 -10.39 21.78
C LYS A 322 -36.31 -11.09 22.41
N ARG A 323 -36.33 -11.19 23.75
CA ARG A 323 -37.43 -11.87 24.47
C ARG A 323 -38.76 -11.17 24.23
N LYS A 324 -38.77 -9.84 24.27
CA LYS A 324 -39.97 -9.06 23.98
C LYS A 324 -40.44 -9.30 22.53
N PHE A 325 -39.54 -9.23 21.56
CA PHE A 325 -39.86 -9.31 20.12
C PHE A 325 -40.46 -10.67 19.74
N LEU A 326 -39.87 -11.75 20.25
CA LEU A 326 -40.38 -13.09 20.03
C LEU A 326 -41.72 -13.30 20.75
N LYS A 327 -41.87 -12.80 21.99
CA LYS A 327 -43.13 -12.88 22.74
C LYS A 327 -44.27 -12.14 22.04
N SER A 328 -43.98 -11.02 21.39
CA SER A 328 -44.96 -10.24 20.66
C SER A 328 -45.25 -10.79 19.26
N LYS A 329 -44.69 -11.95 18.90
CA LYS A 329 -44.79 -12.54 17.55
C LYS A 329 -44.36 -11.56 16.45
N ALA A 330 -43.20 -10.93 16.62
CA ALA A 330 -42.60 -9.99 15.65
C ALA A 330 -43.42 -8.72 15.32
N SER A 331 -44.43 -8.38 16.14
CA SER A 331 -45.32 -7.24 15.87
C SER A 331 -44.72 -5.84 16.17
N TYR A 332 -43.72 -5.72 17.06
CA TYR A 332 -43.10 -4.43 17.41
C TYR A 332 -41.65 -4.32 16.94
N ARG A 333 -41.15 -3.09 16.80
CA ARG A 333 -39.76 -2.80 16.42
C ARG A 333 -38.86 -2.74 17.66
N PRO A 334 -37.79 -3.56 17.75
CA PRO A 334 -36.84 -3.49 18.86
C PRO A 334 -36.26 -2.08 19.06
N ASN A 335 -36.16 -1.65 20.31
CA ASN A 335 -35.54 -0.37 20.67
C ASN A 335 -34.17 -0.60 21.32
N PHE A 336 -33.10 -0.45 20.53
CA PHE A 336 -31.73 -0.75 20.96
C PHE A 336 -31.04 0.45 21.62
N HIS A 337 -30.37 0.19 22.73
CA HIS A 337 -29.54 1.17 23.44
C HIS A 337 -28.07 0.79 23.34
N TYR A 338 -27.19 1.80 23.26
CA TYR A 338 -25.76 1.62 23.02
C TYR A 338 -24.91 2.28 24.11
N ARG A 339 -23.63 1.90 24.16
CA ARG A 339 -22.65 2.53 25.08
C ARG A 339 -22.31 3.93 24.60
N GLN A 340 -22.00 4.81 25.55
CA GLN A 340 -21.46 6.13 25.26
C GLN A 340 -20.02 6.02 24.77
N LEU A 341 -19.65 6.84 23.78
CA LEU A 341 -18.30 6.86 23.23
C LEU A 341 -17.36 7.59 24.18
N GLU A 342 -16.23 6.95 24.54
CA GLU A 342 -15.21 7.53 25.45
C GLU A 342 -14.20 8.45 24.73
N LEU A 343 -14.43 8.71 23.44
CA LEU A 343 -13.54 9.43 22.55
C LEU A 343 -14.27 10.63 21.94
N ASP A 344 -13.60 11.79 21.86
CA ASP A 344 -14.01 12.88 20.99
C ASP A 344 -13.59 12.59 19.53
N PRO A 345 -14.53 12.34 18.60
CA PRO A 345 -14.22 12.03 17.21
C PRO A 345 -13.56 13.18 16.45
N TYR A 346 -13.83 14.44 16.81
CA TYR A 346 -13.22 15.59 16.14
C TYR A 346 -11.74 15.71 16.51
N ALA A 347 -11.45 15.77 17.81
CA ALA A 347 -10.07 15.83 18.32
C ALA A 347 -9.24 14.62 17.89
N PHE A 348 -9.86 13.43 17.75
CA PHE A 348 -9.18 12.25 17.23
C PHE A 348 -8.75 12.42 15.77
N ARG A 349 -9.65 12.87 14.89
CA ARG A 349 -9.37 13.11 13.47
C ARG A 349 -8.31 14.18 13.27
N GLU A 350 -8.39 15.27 14.03
CA GLU A 350 -7.37 16.33 14.01
C GLU A 350 -5.96 15.78 14.31
N LYS A 351 -5.82 14.92 15.32
CA LYS A 351 -4.54 14.27 15.66
C LYS A 351 -4.04 13.36 14.54
N LEU A 352 -4.92 12.62 13.88
CA LEU A 352 -4.56 11.74 12.76
C LEU A 352 -4.01 12.53 11.56
N TYR A 353 -4.67 13.63 11.18
CA TYR A 353 -4.26 14.43 10.01
C TYR A 353 -3.01 15.29 10.25
N ARG A 354 -2.57 15.43 11.51
CA ARG A 354 -1.31 16.11 11.87
C ARG A 354 -0.06 15.23 11.77
N LEU A 355 -0.23 13.93 11.54
CA LEU A 355 0.89 13.00 11.43
C LEU A 355 1.79 13.35 10.22
N SER A 356 3.11 13.30 10.41
CA SER A 356 4.12 13.68 9.39
C SER A 356 4.28 12.66 8.26
N ILE A 357 3.24 12.44 7.46
CA ILE A 357 3.27 11.45 6.39
C ILE A 357 4.16 11.83 5.21
N ASN A 358 4.29 13.14 4.95
CA ASN A 358 5.07 13.67 3.82
C ASN A 358 6.59 13.45 3.99
N GLU A 359 7.05 13.03 5.17
CA GLU A 359 8.47 12.71 5.43
C GLU A 359 8.87 11.32 4.90
N ILE A 360 7.90 10.45 4.57
CA ILE A 360 8.17 9.10 4.05
C ILE A 360 8.54 9.19 2.57
N ARG A 361 9.67 8.59 2.20
CA ARG A 361 10.17 8.67 0.83
C ARG A 361 9.56 7.67 -0.12
N ASP A 362 9.37 6.44 0.35
CA ASP A 362 8.75 5.38 -0.45
C ASP A 362 7.27 5.69 -0.70
N PRO A 363 6.85 5.95 -1.96
CA PRO A 363 5.50 6.40 -2.26
C PRO A 363 4.42 5.36 -1.96
N LYS A 364 4.74 4.05 -2.08
CA LYS A 364 3.78 2.97 -1.77
C LYS A 364 3.55 2.84 -0.27
N ILE A 365 4.62 2.94 0.53
CA ILE A 365 4.51 2.94 1.99
C ILE A 365 3.80 4.21 2.46
N GLN A 366 4.13 5.37 1.88
CA GLN A 366 3.45 6.63 2.17
C GLN A 366 1.94 6.50 1.91
N GLN A 367 1.53 5.98 0.75
CA GLN A 367 0.12 5.77 0.41
C GLN A 367 -0.57 4.80 1.38
N LEU A 368 0.09 3.69 1.74
CA LEU A 368 -0.44 2.73 2.72
C LEU A 368 -0.78 3.42 4.05
N TYR A 369 0.11 4.27 4.58
CA TYR A 369 -0.19 5.01 5.81
C TYR A 369 -1.29 6.07 5.63
N ARG A 370 -1.39 6.72 4.46
CA ARG A 370 -2.46 7.69 4.15
C ARG A 370 -3.81 6.98 4.22
N ASP A 371 -3.90 5.81 3.61
CA ASP A 371 -5.14 5.04 3.58
C ASP A 371 -5.52 4.53 4.97
N VAL A 372 -4.54 4.10 5.80
CA VAL A 372 -4.81 3.72 7.19
C VAL A 372 -5.34 4.90 8.00
N ILE A 373 -4.76 6.11 7.83
CA ILE A 373 -5.25 7.33 8.48
C ILE A 373 -6.70 7.63 8.07
N ASN A 374 -7.00 7.55 6.78
CA ASN A 374 -8.36 7.77 6.26
C ASN A 374 -9.33 6.70 6.80
N MET A 375 -8.95 5.42 6.80
CA MET A 375 -9.74 4.34 7.39
C MET A 375 -10.04 4.61 8.88
N LEU A 376 -9.05 5.05 9.67
CA LEU A 376 -9.27 5.36 11.09
C LEU A 376 -10.18 6.58 11.28
N SER A 377 -10.09 7.58 10.40
CA SER A 377 -10.99 8.74 10.37
C SER A 377 -12.43 8.32 10.08
N ASP A 378 -12.63 7.46 9.09
CA ASP A 378 -13.95 6.90 8.74
C ASP A 378 -14.51 6.05 9.86
N LYS A 379 -13.66 5.24 10.50
CA LYS A 379 -14.04 4.46 11.68
C LYS A 379 -14.50 5.35 12.83
N ALA A 380 -13.86 6.49 13.06
CA ALA A 380 -14.29 7.45 14.08
C ALA A 380 -15.66 8.07 13.75
N SER A 381 -15.90 8.39 12.47
CA SER A 381 -17.19 8.89 11.98
C SER A 381 -18.31 7.85 12.17
N LEU A 382 -18.04 6.58 11.87
CA LEU A 382 -18.95 5.46 12.14
C LEU A 382 -19.34 5.38 13.62
N LEU A 383 -18.36 5.45 14.53
CA LEU A 383 -18.61 5.36 15.97
C LEU A 383 -19.41 6.56 16.51
N ALA A 384 -19.18 7.75 15.97
CA ALA A 384 -19.87 8.98 16.38
C ALA A 384 -21.40 8.97 16.08
N HIS A 385 -21.82 8.12 15.13
CA HIS A 385 -23.19 8.03 14.66
C HIS A 385 -23.95 6.81 15.16
N ILE A 386 -23.38 5.98 16.04
CA ILE A 386 -24.07 4.82 16.61
C ILE A 386 -25.44 5.21 17.18
N GLY A 387 -26.48 4.48 16.77
CA GLY A 387 -27.86 4.69 17.18
C GLY A 387 -28.57 5.84 16.46
N LYS A 388 -27.92 6.51 15.50
CA LYS A 388 -28.50 7.60 14.70
C LYS A 388 -28.73 7.16 13.26
N PRO A 389 -29.65 7.79 12.50
CA PRO A 389 -29.89 7.46 11.09
C PRO A 389 -28.63 7.51 10.21
N ASN A 390 -27.72 8.44 10.50
CA ASN A 390 -26.47 8.61 9.74
C ASN A 390 -25.51 7.41 9.85
N PHE A 391 -25.68 6.53 10.84
CA PHE A 391 -24.83 5.35 11.01
C PHE A 391 -24.79 4.48 9.76
N LEU A 392 -25.93 4.34 9.07
CA LEU A 392 -26.04 3.51 7.88
C LEU A 392 -25.11 4.00 6.76
N TYR A 393 -25.07 5.31 6.50
CA TYR A 393 -24.20 5.90 5.49
C TYR A 393 -22.72 5.74 5.85
N GLU A 394 -22.37 5.90 7.13
CA GLU A 394 -21.00 5.65 7.60
C GLU A 394 -20.63 4.16 7.49
N SER A 395 -21.58 3.25 7.70
CA SER A 395 -21.37 1.81 7.52
C SER A 395 -21.17 1.48 6.04
N LEU A 396 -21.95 2.06 5.14
CA LEU A 396 -21.79 1.94 3.69
C LEU A 396 -20.43 2.47 3.25
N LYS A 397 -20.00 3.63 3.75
CA LYS A 397 -18.67 4.19 3.45
C LYS A 397 -17.54 3.25 3.90
N TYR A 398 -17.66 2.69 5.10
CA TYR A 398 -16.58 1.90 5.70
C TYR A 398 -16.53 0.44 5.21
N TYR A 399 -17.68 -0.23 5.12
CA TYR A 399 -17.76 -1.65 4.75
C TYR A 399 -18.26 -1.89 3.33
N GLY A 400 -18.96 -0.93 2.72
CA GLY A 400 -19.62 -1.09 1.43
C GLY A 400 -21.03 -1.69 1.53
N GLU A 401 -21.54 -2.09 0.36
CA GLU A 401 -22.77 -2.87 0.17
C GLU A 401 -22.50 -4.12 -0.68
N PRO A 402 -23.37 -5.14 -0.62
CA PRO A 402 -23.28 -6.31 -1.49
C PRO A 402 -23.41 -5.91 -2.97
N HIS A 403 -22.52 -6.42 -3.82
CA HIS A 403 -22.67 -6.28 -5.28
C HIS A 403 -23.74 -7.25 -5.80
N GLU A 404 -24.26 -7.03 -7.01
CA GLU A 404 -25.23 -7.93 -7.66
C GLU A 404 -24.74 -9.40 -7.72
N LEU A 405 -23.43 -9.61 -7.85
CA LEU A 405 -22.83 -10.95 -7.85
C LEU A 405 -22.88 -11.60 -6.46
N ASP A 406 -22.70 -10.82 -5.39
CA ASP A 406 -22.80 -11.31 -4.02
C ASP A 406 -24.24 -11.80 -3.73
N GLU A 407 -25.22 -11.06 -4.24
CA GLU A 407 -26.64 -11.43 -4.13
C GLU A 407 -26.97 -12.71 -4.91
N LYS A 408 -26.48 -12.82 -6.15
CA LYS A 408 -26.65 -14.03 -6.98
C LYS A 408 -26.00 -15.25 -6.32
N ASN A 409 -24.79 -15.10 -5.78
CA ASN A 409 -24.09 -16.16 -5.06
C ASN A 409 -24.85 -16.58 -3.80
N ALA A 410 -25.39 -15.62 -3.04
CA ALA A 410 -26.21 -15.91 -1.88
C ALA A 410 -27.50 -16.66 -2.27
N ALA A 411 -28.21 -16.19 -3.30
CA ALA A 411 -29.41 -16.86 -3.79
C ALA A 411 -29.11 -18.29 -4.27
N PHE A 412 -28.03 -18.48 -5.04
CA PHE A 412 -27.57 -19.79 -5.51
C PHE A 412 -27.35 -20.77 -4.35
N ILE A 413 -26.62 -20.35 -3.30
CA ILE A 413 -26.39 -21.18 -2.10
C ILE A 413 -27.71 -21.52 -1.39
N LEU A 414 -28.65 -20.57 -1.32
CA LEU A 414 -29.94 -20.76 -0.65
C LEU A 414 -30.87 -21.72 -1.41
N HIS A 415 -30.66 -21.90 -2.72
CA HIS A 415 -31.37 -22.89 -3.54
C HIS A 415 -30.75 -24.29 -3.51
N ALA A 416 -29.53 -24.44 -3.00
CA ALA A 416 -28.87 -25.75 -2.92
C ALA A 416 -29.64 -26.70 -1.97
N ALA A 417 -29.93 -27.90 -2.47
CA ALA A 417 -30.64 -28.93 -1.71
C ALA A 417 -29.76 -29.45 -0.56
N PRO A 418 -30.33 -29.71 0.63
CA PRO A 418 -29.60 -30.34 1.73
C PRO A 418 -29.14 -31.75 1.31
N PHE A 419 -27.88 -32.07 1.59
CA PHE A 419 -27.28 -33.39 1.31
C PHE A 419 -26.49 -33.97 2.49
N GLN A 420 -26.43 -33.27 3.63
CA GLN A 420 -25.83 -33.71 4.88
C GLN A 420 -26.93 -33.81 5.94
N GLU A 421 -26.86 -34.84 6.80
CA GLU A 421 -27.69 -34.90 8.00
C GLU A 421 -27.19 -33.89 9.05
N ASP A 422 -28.13 -33.33 9.83
CA ASP A 422 -27.79 -32.41 10.91
C ASP A 422 -27.07 -33.16 12.05
N GLU A 423 -25.80 -32.81 12.28
CA GLU A 423 -25.07 -33.29 13.46
C GLU A 423 -25.71 -32.76 14.76
N LEU A 424 -25.77 -33.61 15.78
CA LEU A 424 -26.24 -33.22 17.10
C LEU A 424 -25.26 -32.23 17.77
N LYS A 425 -25.80 -31.11 18.26
CA LYS A 425 -25.05 -30.08 19.00
C LYS A 425 -24.69 -30.56 20.41
N SER A 426 -23.59 -31.30 20.51
CA SER A 426 -23.08 -31.92 21.75
C SER A 426 -21.78 -31.30 22.28
N PHE A 427 -21.22 -30.32 21.56
CA PHE A 427 -19.99 -29.63 21.90
C PHE A 427 -20.32 -28.35 22.68
N ASP A 428 -20.10 -28.40 24.00
CA ASP A 428 -20.36 -27.29 24.91
C ASP A 428 -19.14 -26.35 25.05
N SER A 429 -19.32 -25.29 25.83
CA SER A 429 -18.28 -24.28 26.06
C SER A 429 -17.03 -24.80 26.77
N ILE A 430 -17.13 -25.87 27.58
CA ILE A 430 -15.99 -26.46 28.30
C ILE A 430 -15.14 -27.30 27.35
N LYS A 431 -15.79 -28.14 26.53
CA LYS A 431 -15.13 -28.91 25.46
C LYS A 431 -14.48 -27.97 24.44
N LEU A 432 -15.16 -26.88 24.08
CA LEU A 432 -14.63 -25.85 23.19
C LEU A 432 -13.38 -25.19 23.75
N ALA A 433 -13.41 -24.72 25.01
CA ALA A 433 -12.24 -24.12 25.63
C ALA A 433 -11.04 -25.10 25.68
N SER A 434 -11.31 -26.38 25.98
CA SER A 434 -10.28 -27.43 26.03
C SER A 434 -9.67 -27.70 24.64
N ALA A 435 -10.51 -27.77 23.60
CA ALA A 435 -10.06 -27.94 22.21
C ALA A 435 -9.22 -26.76 21.73
N PHE A 436 -9.64 -25.53 22.03
CA PHE A 436 -8.87 -24.33 21.72
C PHE A 436 -7.51 -24.30 22.44
N HIS A 437 -7.48 -24.69 23.71
CA HIS A 437 -6.24 -24.75 24.48
C HIS A 437 -5.26 -25.76 23.90
N LYS A 438 -5.75 -26.97 23.58
CA LYS A 438 -4.95 -28.01 22.93
C LYS A 438 -4.42 -27.56 21.58
N GLN A 439 -5.30 -27.06 20.70
CA GLN A 439 -4.91 -26.65 19.35
C GLN A 439 -3.92 -25.49 19.36
N ALA A 440 -4.08 -24.52 20.26
CA ALA A 440 -3.13 -23.42 20.42
C ALA A 440 -1.74 -23.93 20.86
N LEU A 441 -1.68 -24.92 21.75
CA LEU A 441 -0.43 -25.55 22.15
C LEU A 441 0.21 -26.32 20.98
N ASP A 442 -0.58 -27.12 20.26
CA ASP A 442 -0.12 -27.90 19.10
C ASP A 442 0.44 -26.99 17.99
N TRP A 443 -0.15 -25.82 17.76
CA TRP A 443 0.32 -24.82 16.80
C TRP A 443 1.39 -23.86 17.35
N GLY A 444 1.84 -24.04 18.60
CA GLY A 444 2.84 -23.19 19.23
C GLY A 444 2.39 -21.73 19.40
N MET A 445 1.08 -21.49 19.54
CA MET A 445 0.46 -20.18 19.70
C MET A 445 0.34 -19.79 21.18
N ASN A 446 1.11 -18.78 21.60
CA ASN A 446 1.03 -18.26 22.96
C ASN A 446 -0.16 -17.30 23.12
N CYS A 447 -1.32 -17.84 23.49
CA CYS A 447 -2.54 -17.09 23.76
C CYS A 447 -3.35 -17.65 24.94
N LYS A 448 -4.18 -16.80 25.56
CA LYS A 448 -5.09 -17.19 26.65
C LYS A 448 -6.42 -17.69 26.08
N ILE A 449 -7.07 -18.62 26.77
CA ILE A 449 -8.45 -19.04 26.47
C ILE A 449 -9.32 -18.64 27.67
N GLU A 450 -10.32 -17.77 27.46
CA GLU A 450 -11.10 -17.16 28.55
C GLU A 450 -12.61 -17.30 28.29
N PRO A 451 -13.43 -17.73 29.27
CA PRO A 451 -14.88 -17.74 29.11
C PRO A 451 -15.48 -16.32 29.18
N SER A 452 -16.53 -16.05 28.41
CA SER A 452 -17.17 -14.73 28.30
C SER A 452 -18.70 -14.82 28.18
N ASN A 453 -19.38 -13.85 28.79
CA ASN A 453 -20.83 -13.61 28.62
C ASN A 453 -21.12 -12.41 27.71
N LYS A 454 -20.08 -11.75 27.19
CA LYS A 454 -20.20 -10.44 26.50
C LYS A 454 -20.17 -10.57 24.98
N ILE A 455 -19.92 -11.76 24.44
CA ILE A 455 -19.82 -12.01 23.00
C ILE A 455 -21.09 -12.67 22.49
N VAL A 456 -21.49 -12.31 21.26
CA VAL A 456 -22.65 -12.90 20.57
C VAL A 456 -22.27 -14.17 19.81
N ALA A 457 -21.02 -14.23 19.31
CA ALA A 457 -20.48 -15.41 18.65
C ALA A 457 -20.06 -16.48 19.68
N ALA A 458 -19.90 -17.73 19.23
CA ALA A 458 -19.48 -18.83 20.08
C ALA A 458 -18.02 -18.68 20.57
N ALA A 459 -17.16 -18.10 19.73
CA ALA A 459 -15.79 -17.73 20.06
C ALA A 459 -15.43 -16.38 19.40
N MET A 460 -14.42 -15.69 19.91
CA MET A 460 -13.89 -14.45 19.31
C MET A 460 -12.48 -14.14 19.83
N VAL A 461 -11.55 -13.76 18.96
CA VAL A 461 -10.23 -13.25 19.37
C VAL A 461 -10.30 -11.81 19.91
N SER A 462 -9.68 -11.60 21.07
CA SER A 462 -9.37 -10.30 21.65
C SER A 462 -7.90 -9.95 21.45
N ASN A 463 -7.63 -9.10 20.46
CA ASN A 463 -6.27 -8.69 20.09
C ASN A 463 -5.51 -8.05 21.26
N ALA A 464 -6.17 -7.16 22.00
CA ALA A 464 -5.56 -6.42 23.11
C ALA A 464 -5.11 -7.34 24.26
N ARG A 465 -5.83 -8.47 24.46
CA ARG A 465 -5.56 -9.42 25.54
C ARG A 465 -4.75 -10.64 25.10
N LYS A 466 -4.52 -10.80 23.79
CA LYS A 466 -3.99 -12.03 23.18
C LYS A 466 -4.77 -13.26 23.68
N ALA A 467 -6.09 -13.15 23.64
CA ALA A 467 -6.99 -14.15 24.21
C ALA A 467 -8.09 -14.54 23.23
N VAL A 468 -8.45 -15.83 23.19
CA VAL A 468 -9.70 -16.30 22.60
C VAL A 468 -10.77 -16.29 23.68
N LEU A 469 -11.85 -15.55 23.44
CA LEU A 469 -13.01 -15.49 24.31
C LEU A 469 -14.01 -16.57 23.87
N ILE A 470 -14.41 -17.46 24.77
CA ILE A 470 -15.39 -18.53 24.51
C ILE A 470 -16.72 -18.19 25.18
N SER A 471 -17.83 -18.25 24.43
CA SER A 471 -19.14 -17.97 24.99
C SER A 471 -19.56 -19.08 25.96
N LYS A 472 -20.00 -18.71 27.17
CA LYS A 472 -20.49 -19.71 28.14
C LYS A 472 -21.73 -20.45 27.66
N SER A 473 -22.50 -19.86 26.74
CA SER A 473 -23.71 -20.45 26.16
C SER A 473 -23.47 -21.19 24.85
N ALA A 474 -22.21 -21.36 24.41
CA ALA A 474 -21.89 -22.06 23.18
C ALA A 474 -22.41 -23.51 23.19
N LYS A 475 -23.13 -23.88 22.14
CA LYS A 475 -23.56 -25.24 21.82
C LYS A 475 -23.38 -25.47 20.33
N LEU A 476 -22.47 -26.37 19.98
CA LEU A 476 -22.01 -26.57 18.62
C LEU A 476 -21.98 -28.07 18.28
N THR A 477 -21.93 -28.36 16.99
CA THR A 477 -21.50 -29.68 16.51
C THR A 477 -19.98 -29.81 16.55
N GLN A 478 -19.45 -31.02 16.35
CA GLN A 478 -17.99 -31.22 16.29
C GLN A 478 -17.39 -30.48 15.10
N THR A 479 -18.04 -30.57 13.93
CA THR A 479 -17.63 -29.88 12.71
C THR A 479 -17.66 -28.36 12.87
N GLU A 480 -18.70 -27.80 13.49
CA GLU A 480 -18.77 -26.36 13.82
C GLU A 480 -17.65 -25.93 14.78
N ALA A 481 -17.29 -26.76 15.77
CA ALA A 481 -16.21 -26.47 16.70
C ALA A 481 -14.83 -26.47 16.01
N ASN A 482 -14.57 -27.44 15.14
CA ASN A 482 -13.33 -27.51 14.36
C ASN A 482 -13.22 -26.33 13.39
N ALA A 483 -14.30 -25.98 12.68
CA ALA A 483 -14.35 -24.78 11.84
C ALA A 483 -13.97 -23.51 12.62
N LEU A 484 -14.49 -23.35 13.85
CA LEU A 484 -14.14 -22.21 14.71
C LEU A 484 -12.68 -22.21 15.17
N LEU A 485 -12.04 -23.37 15.37
CA LEU A 485 -10.60 -23.43 15.67
C LEU A 485 -9.80 -22.83 14.51
N HIS A 486 -10.08 -23.25 13.28
CA HIS A 486 -9.40 -22.71 12.09
C HIS A 486 -9.74 -21.24 11.83
N HIS A 487 -10.98 -20.82 12.11
CA HIS A 487 -11.42 -19.43 11.98
C HIS A 487 -10.69 -18.51 12.98
N GLU A 488 -10.78 -18.81 14.27
CA GLU A 488 -10.31 -17.93 15.34
C GLU A 488 -8.81 -18.09 15.59
N LEU A 489 -8.28 -19.32 15.69
CA LEU A 489 -6.84 -19.53 15.88
C LEU A 489 -6.07 -19.38 14.57
N GLY A 490 -6.56 -20.03 13.50
CA GLY A 490 -5.84 -20.12 12.23
C GLY A 490 -5.74 -18.80 11.48
N VAL A 491 -6.67 -17.86 11.71
CA VAL A 491 -6.64 -16.54 11.07
C VAL A 491 -6.50 -15.43 12.10
N HIS A 492 -7.50 -15.17 12.94
CA HIS A 492 -7.51 -13.97 13.80
C HIS A 492 -6.38 -13.97 14.85
N MET A 493 -6.10 -15.12 15.48
CA MET A 493 -4.97 -15.24 16.41
C MET A 493 -3.63 -15.29 15.67
N ALA A 494 -3.53 -16.05 14.58
CA ALA A 494 -2.34 -16.12 13.75
C ALA A 494 -1.87 -14.73 13.30
N THR A 495 -2.78 -13.93 12.74
CA THR A 495 -2.49 -12.57 12.28
C THR A 495 -2.14 -11.65 13.46
N THR A 496 -2.80 -11.82 14.62
CA THR A 496 -2.44 -11.10 15.85
C THR A 496 -1.01 -11.39 16.30
N LEU A 497 -0.62 -12.67 16.33
CA LEU A 497 0.72 -13.08 16.77
C LEU A 497 1.81 -12.68 15.77
N ASN A 498 1.54 -12.81 14.46
CA ASN A 498 2.45 -12.34 13.41
C ASN A 498 2.67 -10.81 13.50
N ALA A 499 1.59 -10.04 13.64
CA ALA A 499 1.66 -8.58 13.72
C ALA A 499 2.46 -8.08 14.93
N LEU A 500 2.43 -8.83 16.04
CA LEU A 500 3.21 -8.50 17.24
C LEU A 500 4.71 -8.69 17.02
N ASN A 501 5.10 -9.66 16.20
CA ASN A 501 6.49 -9.94 15.83
C ASN A 501 6.99 -9.03 14.68
N CYS A 502 6.10 -8.34 13.98
CA CYS A 502 6.45 -7.39 12.94
C CYS A 502 7.03 -6.08 13.55
N PRO A 503 8.08 -5.48 12.93
CA PRO A 503 8.62 -4.19 13.38
C PRO A 503 7.59 -3.06 13.31
N LEU A 504 6.68 -3.09 12.34
CA LEU A 504 5.63 -2.09 12.15
C LEU A 504 4.34 -2.50 12.88
N LYS A 505 3.82 -1.61 13.72
CA LYS A 505 2.60 -1.80 14.51
C LYS A 505 1.33 -1.49 13.75
N VAL A 506 1.41 -0.86 12.57
CA VAL A 506 0.26 -0.67 11.67
C VAL A 506 -0.50 -1.98 11.39
N PHE A 507 0.21 -3.10 11.26
CA PHE A 507 -0.42 -4.42 11.02
C PHE A 507 -1.18 -4.96 12.24
N SER A 508 -0.92 -4.46 13.45
CA SER A 508 -1.72 -4.77 14.65
C SER A 508 -3.02 -3.94 14.70
N ILE A 509 -2.98 -2.72 14.14
CA ILE A 509 -4.14 -1.82 14.00
C ILE A 509 -5.08 -2.38 12.94
N GLY A 510 -4.55 -2.58 11.73
CA GLY A 510 -5.25 -3.04 10.54
C GLY A 510 -5.08 -2.11 9.35
N LEU A 511 -4.85 -2.68 8.18
CA LEU A 511 -4.90 -1.98 6.90
C LEU A 511 -6.35 -1.75 6.46
N PRO A 512 -6.62 -0.83 5.52
CA PRO A 512 -7.96 -0.63 4.96
C PRO A 512 -8.58 -1.92 4.45
N LYS A 513 -9.90 -2.04 4.64
CA LYS A 513 -10.69 -3.25 4.35
C LYS A 513 -10.17 -4.53 5.02
N ASN A 514 -9.38 -4.45 6.09
CA ASN A 514 -8.87 -5.66 6.77
C ASN A 514 -9.98 -6.62 7.20
N THR A 515 -11.17 -6.11 7.56
CA THR A 515 -12.28 -6.97 7.96
C THR A 515 -12.75 -7.84 6.80
N PHE A 516 -12.84 -7.29 5.59
CA PHE A 516 -13.17 -8.06 4.40
C PHE A 516 -12.17 -9.21 4.16
N THR A 517 -10.88 -8.92 4.30
CA THR A 517 -9.81 -9.90 4.12
C THR A 517 -9.76 -10.94 5.22
N GLN A 518 -9.79 -10.53 6.49
CA GLN A 518 -9.71 -11.45 7.63
C GLN A 518 -10.90 -12.43 7.65
N GLU A 519 -12.12 -11.94 7.43
CA GLU A 519 -13.31 -12.80 7.41
C GLU A 519 -13.28 -13.73 6.19
N GLY A 520 -12.84 -13.24 5.02
CA GLY A 520 -12.67 -14.06 3.82
C GLY A 520 -11.64 -15.18 3.99
N LEU A 521 -10.47 -14.87 4.54
CA LEU A 521 -9.43 -15.86 4.87
C LEU A 521 -9.90 -16.87 5.92
N ALA A 522 -10.71 -16.43 6.88
CA ALA A 522 -11.24 -17.31 7.92
C ALA A 522 -12.23 -18.33 7.34
N ILE A 523 -13.14 -17.90 6.45
CA ILE A 523 -14.04 -18.81 5.73
C ILE A 523 -13.27 -19.72 4.75
N LEU A 524 -12.23 -19.19 4.09
CA LEU A 524 -11.33 -20.02 3.26
C LEU A 524 -10.68 -21.14 4.09
N ASN A 525 -10.21 -20.83 5.30
CA ASN A 525 -9.59 -21.80 6.20
C ASN A 525 -10.62 -22.80 6.77
N GLU A 526 -11.86 -22.38 7.05
CA GLU A 526 -12.97 -23.30 7.38
C GLU A 526 -13.17 -24.33 6.24
N TYR A 527 -13.14 -23.88 4.98
CA TYR A 527 -13.28 -24.72 3.80
C TYR A 527 -12.08 -25.66 3.58
N GLN A 528 -10.86 -25.12 3.52
CA GLN A 528 -9.66 -25.90 3.20
C GLN A 528 -9.26 -26.89 4.29
N SER A 529 -9.71 -26.67 5.53
CA SER A 529 -9.57 -27.65 6.62
C SER A 529 -10.62 -28.77 6.59
N GLY A 530 -11.52 -28.78 5.61
CA GLY A 530 -12.58 -29.79 5.49
C GLY A 530 -13.75 -29.63 6.46
N ASN A 531 -13.86 -28.47 7.14
CA ASN A 531 -14.88 -28.23 8.16
C ASN A 531 -16.03 -27.31 7.70
N MET A 532 -16.06 -26.94 6.42
CA MET A 532 -17.19 -26.20 5.84
C MET A 532 -18.40 -27.10 5.62
N THR A 533 -19.60 -26.57 5.85
CA THR A 533 -20.86 -27.29 5.64
C THR A 533 -21.83 -26.44 4.82
N LEU A 534 -22.83 -27.08 4.21
CA LEU A 534 -23.87 -26.34 3.48
C LEU A 534 -24.67 -25.44 4.44
N ALA A 535 -24.97 -25.90 5.65
CA ALA A 535 -25.66 -25.10 6.67
C ALA A 535 -24.87 -23.82 7.04
N ARG A 536 -23.54 -23.93 7.10
CA ARG A 536 -22.65 -22.81 7.33
C ARG A 536 -22.71 -21.81 6.15
N LEU A 537 -22.60 -22.28 4.91
CA LEU A 537 -22.72 -21.43 3.71
C LEU A 537 -24.08 -20.74 3.62
N ARG A 538 -25.18 -21.48 3.87
CA ARG A 538 -26.53 -20.91 3.93
C ARG A 538 -26.64 -19.80 4.97
N THR A 539 -26.01 -19.96 6.14
CA THR A 539 -25.97 -18.90 7.16
C THR A 539 -25.25 -17.64 6.66
N LEU A 540 -24.17 -17.79 5.89
CA LEU A 540 -23.48 -16.64 5.28
C LEU A 540 -24.32 -15.99 4.18
N ALA A 541 -24.99 -16.79 3.34
CA ALA A 541 -25.90 -16.30 2.32
C ALA A 541 -27.08 -15.51 2.90
N LEU A 542 -27.72 -16.01 3.99
CA LEU A 542 -28.77 -15.28 4.69
C LEU A 542 -28.31 -13.91 5.22
N ARG A 543 -27.03 -13.77 5.61
CA ARG A 543 -26.48 -12.48 6.04
C ARG A 543 -26.39 -11.49 4.88
N VAL A 544 -26.02 -11.94 3.69
CA VAL A 544 -26.02 -11.10 2.47
C VAL A 544 -27.43 -10.60 2.19
N ILE A 545 -28.42 -11.50 2.18
CA ILE A 545 -29.83 -11.15 1.97
C ILE A 545 -30.34 -10.18 3.04
N ALA A 546 -29.98 -10.40 4.30
CA ALA A 546 -30.38 -9.51 5.38
C ALA A 546 -29.78 -8.10 5.26
N VAL A 547 -28.52 -7.97 4.81
CA VAL A 547 -27.92 -6.66 4.53
C VAL A 547 -28.65 -5.97 3.38
N LYS A 548 -28.93 -6.69 2.28
CA LYS A 548 -29.69 -6.17 1.15
C LYS A 548 -31.08 -5.65 1.57
N ASP A 549 -31.80 -6.46 2.34
CA ASP A 549 -33.14 -6.08 2.81
C ASP A 549 -33.10 -4.89 3.76
N MET A 550 -32.10 -4.85 4.65
CA MET A 550 -31.88 -3.71 5.54
C MET A 550 -31.61 -2.41 4.76
N LEU A 551 -30.80 -2.47 3.69
CA LEU A 551 -30.54 -1.32 2.83
C LEU A 551 -31.78 -0.84 2.07
N LYS A 552 -32.58 -1.79 1.56
CA LYS A 552 -33.76 -1.49 0.76
C LYS A 552 -34.95 -0.99 1.60
N ASN A 553 -35.24 -1.69 2.69
CA ASN A 553 -36.49 -1.52 3.45
C ASN A 553 -36.28 -0.88 4.82
N ASN A 554 -35.09 -1.04 5.42
CA ASN A 554 -34.73 -0.50 6.73
C ASN A 554 -35.78 -0.74 7.85
N ASP A 555 -36.52 -1.85 7.78
CA ASP A 555 -37.45 -2.32 8.83
C ASP A 555 -37.02 -3.68 9.38
N PHE A 556 -36.63 -3.70 10.65
CA PHE A 556 -36.23 -4.92 11.37
C PHE A 556 -37.25 -6.05 11.25
N ARG A 557 -38.56 -5.73 11.29
CA ARG A 557 -39.63 -6.74 11.20
C ARG A 557 -39.69 -7.35 9.82
N HIS A 558 -39.54 -6.51 8.79
CA HIS A 558 -39.53 -6.95 7.40
C HIS A 558 -38.39 -7.94 7.17
N THR A 559 -37.16 -7.61 7.55
CA THR A 559 -36.02 -8.52 7.39
C THR A 559 -36.18 -9.79 8.20
N PHE A 560 -36.69 -9.72 9.44
CA PHE A 560 -36.96 -10.92 10.23
C PHE A 560 -37.97 -11.85 9.55
N ASN A 561 -39.10 -11.30 9.08
CA ASN A 561 -40.15 -12.07 8.42
C ASN A 561 -39.67 -12.62 7.08
N LEU A 562 -38.93 -11.84 6.28
CA LEU A 562 -38.28 -12.30 5.05
C LEU A 562 -37.44 -13.57 5.29
N LEU A 563 -36.53 -13.51 6.26
CA LEU A 563 -35.65 -14.65 6.58
C LEU A 563 -36.45 -15.87 7.06
N LYS A 564 -37.55 -15.64 7.80
CA LYS A 564 -38.38 -16.71 8.37
C LYS A 564 -39.32 -17.34 7.34
N GLU A 565 -40.05 -16.52 6.59
CA GLU A 565 -41.15 -16.94 5.74
C GLU A 565 -40.65 -17.37 4.36
N GLU A 566 -39.76 -16.61 3.73
CA GLU A 566 -39.24 -16.94 2.40
C GLU A 566 -38.09 -17.94 2.47
N TYR A 567 -37.16 -17.75 3.42
CA TYR A 567 -35.95 -18.59 3.52
C TYR A 567 -36.00 -19.66 4.62
N GLN A 568 -37.14 -19.81 5.30
CA GLN A 568 -37.41 -20.85 6.29
C GLN A 568 -36.40 -20.90 7.45
N ALA A 569 -35.78 -19.76 7.79
CA ALA A 569 -34.89 -19.68 8.93
C ALA A 569 -35.67 -19.83 10.25
N SER A 570 -35.09 -20.54 11.21
CA SER A 570 -35.67 -20.62 12.55
C SER A 570 -35.78 -19.24 13.20
N ASP A 571 -36.73 -19.04 14.13
CA ASP A 571 -36.89 -17.78 14.88
C ASP A 571 -35.57 -17.29 15.49
N GLN A 572 -34.78 -18.21 16.03
CA GLN A 572 -33.48 -17.90 16.63
C GLN A 572 -32.47 -17.42 15.58
N GLN A 573 -32.40 -18.06 14.42
CA GLN A 573 -31.47 -17.70 13.34
C GLN A 573 -31.90 -16.39 12.67
N ALA A 574 -33.18 -16.27 12.30
CA ALA A 574 -33.75 -15.06 11.71
C ALA A 574 -33.49 -13.84 12.62
N TYR A 575 -33.84 -13.93 13.92
CA TYR A 575 -33.61 -12.83 14.85
C TYR A 575 -32.12 -12.49 14.99
N THR A 576 -31.26 -13.49 15.12
CA THR A 576 -29.81 -13.26 15.29
C THR A 576 -29.21 -12.60 14.06
N THR A 577 -29.58 -13.04 12.85
CA THR A 577 -29.11 -12.45 11.59
C THR A 577 -29.64 -11.01 11.43
N THR A 578 -30.92 -10.77 11.69
CA THR A 578 -31.50 -9.42 11.66
C THR A 578 -30.82 -8.50 12.69
N LEU A 579 -30.62 -8.95 13.93
CA LEU A 579 -29.91 -8.16 14.95
C LEU A 579 -28.49 -7.76 14.49
N ARG A 580 -27.77 -8.67 13.84
CA ARG A 580 -26.41 -8.41 13.37
C ARG A 580 -26.34 -7.31 12.31
N VAL A 581 -27.33 -7.22 11.42
CA VAL A 581 -27.36 -6.19 10.36
C VAL A 581 -28.02 -4.89 10.82
N TYR A 582 -28.83 -4.89 11.88
CA TYR A 582 -29.47 -3.66 12.41
C TYR A 582 -28.74 -3.01 13.59
N ARG A 583 -27.74 -3.68 14.19
CA ARG A 583 -26.95 -3.07 15.27
C ARG A 583 -26.28 -1.77 14.82
N GLY A 584 -26.12 -0.82 15.73
CA GLY A 584 -25.58 0.51 15.43
C GLY A 584 -26.53 1.42 14.64
N GLY A 585 -27.60 0.90 14.03
CA GLY A 585 -28.51 1.66 13.16
C GLY A 585 -28.49 1.22 11.69
N GLY A 586 -27.81 0.12 11.37
CA GLY A 586 -27.65 -0.40 10.00
C GLY A 586 -26.20 -0.72 9.70
N PHE A 587 -25.78 -1.96 9.94
CA PHE A 587 -24.41 -2.42 9.91
C PHE A 587 -24.17 -3.41 8.78
N THR A 588 -23.52 -2.93 7.72
CA THR A 588 -23.34 -3.63 6.46
C THR A 588 -22.20 -4.66 6.46
N LYS A 589 -21.37 -4.77 7.51
CA LYS A 589 -20.22 -5.71 7.55
C LYS A 589 -20.54 -7.16 7.15
N ASP A 590 -21.74 -7.64 7.46
CA ASP A 590 -22.02 -9.07 7.51
C ASP A 590 -22.08 -9.78 6.15
N TYR A 591 -22.17 -9.04 5.02
CA TYR A 591 -22.02 -9.64 3.68
C TYR A 591 -20.56 -9.96 3.33
N LEU A 592 -19.59 -9.31 3.99
CA LEU A 592 -18.16 -9.43 3.71
C LEU A 592 -17.60 -10.84 3.89
N TYR A 593 -18.28 -11.71 4.63
CA TYR A 593 -17.85 -13.10 4.81
C TYR A 593 -17.90 -13.88 3.48
N LEU A 594 -19.04 -13.82 2.78
CA LEU A 594 -19.24 -14.58 1.55
C LEU A 594 -18.47 -13.96 0.37
N SER A 595 -18.55 -12.63 0.23
CA SER A 595 -17.77 -11.92 -0.78
C SER A 595 -16.26 -12.04 -0.51
N GLY A 596 -15.86 -12.09 0.76
CA GLY A 596 -14.46 -12.21 1.18
C GLY A 596 -13.85 -13.55 0.78
N VAL A 597 -14.56 -14.66 0.98
CA VAL A 597 -14.05 -15.98 0.55
C VAL A 597 -14.02 -16.11 -0.96
N SER A 598 -15.00 -15.55 -1.68
CA SER A 598 -14.96 -15.48 -3.15
C SER A 598 -13.70 -14.78 -3.64
N ARG A 599 -13.35 -13.63 -3.03
CA ARG A 599 -12.11 -12.91 -3.35
C ARG A 599 -10.86 -13.68 -2.94
N ALA A 600 -10.86 -14.34 -1.78
CA ALA A 600 -9.72 -15.12 -1.30
C ALA A 600 -9.40 -16.30 -2.23
N LEU A 601 -10.42 -17.07 -2.65
CA LEU A 601 -10.28 -18.17 -3.61
C LEU A 601 -9.73 -17.68 -4.96
N THR A 602 -10.27 -16.57 -5.46
CA THR A 602 -9.83 -15.95 -6.72
C THR A 602 -8.37 -15.52 -6.65
N LEU A 603 -7.93 -14.93 -5.54
CA LEU A 603 -6.54 -14.50 -5.38
C LEU A 603 -5.59 -15.68 -5.18
N GLN A 604 -5.99 -16.68 -4.41
CA GLN A 604 -5.17 -17.87 -4.16
C GLN A 604 -4.89 -18.68 -5.43
N SER A 605 -5.85 -18.73 -6.37
CA SER A 605 -5.63 -19.40 -7.67
C SER A 605 -4.66 -18.65 -8.59
N GLN A 606 -4.41 -17.36 -8.31
CA GLN A 606 -3.55 -16.50 -9.11
C GLN A 606 -2.14 -16.37 -8.54
N GLN A 607 -1.99 -16.36 -7.21
CA GLN A 607 -0.73 -16.12 -6.53
C GLN A 607 -0.73 -16.62 -5.08
N ASP A 608 0.46 -16.68 -4.47
CA ASP A 608 0.59 -16.94 -3.03
C ASP A 608 0.02 -15.77 -2.20
N ILE A 609 -0.90 -16.09 -1.29
CA ILE A 609 -1.58 -15.13 -0.41
C ILE A 609 -1.07 -15.19 1.04
N SER A 610 -0.01 -15.96 1.31
CA SER A 610 0.54 -16.15 2.66
C SER A 610 0.88 -14.83 3.35
N ASN A 611 1.38 -13.84 2.61
CA ASN A 611 1.72 -12.53 3.17
C ASN A 611 0.51 -11.71 3.68
N LEU A 612 -0.73 -12.12 3.38
CA LEU A 612 -1.89 -11.53 4.05
C LEU A 612 -1.93 -11.88 5.55
N TYR A 613 -1.25 -12.94 5.99
CA TYR A 613 -1.20 -13.35 7.39
C TYR A 613 -0.20 -12.56 8.25
N ILE A 614 0.57 -11.62 7.69
CA ILE A 614 1.51 -10.75 8.43
C ILE A 614 0.82 -10.00 9.58
N GLY A 615 -0.45 -9.68 9.41
CA GLY A 615 -1.29 -9.08 10.43
C GLY A 615 -2.69 -8.86 9.90
N LYS A 616 -3.36 -7.82 10.38
CA LYS A 616 -4.66 -7.41 9.84
C LYS A 616 -4.44 -6.64 8.54
N THR A 617 -4.30 -7.37 7.44
CA THR A 617 -4.03 -6.81 6.12
C THR A 617 -5.30 -6.75 5.26
N GLY A 618 -5.24 -6.04 4.13
CA GLY A 618 -6.28 -5.98 3.13
C GLY A 618 -5.79 -6.59 1.80
N PHE A 619 -6.70 -7.20 1.04
CA PHE A 619 -6.39 -7.84 -0.25
C PHE A 619 -5.70 -6.89 -1.23
N ASP A 620 -6.13 -5.63 -1.26
CA ASP A 620 -5.61 -4.58 -2.15
C ASP A 620 -4.12 -4.24 -1.88
N TYR A 621 -3.58 -4.66 -0.73
CA TYR A 621 -2.19 -4.40 -0.33
C TYR A 621 -1.26 -5.60 -0.52
N LEU A 622 -1.72 -6.73 -1.08
CA LEU A 622 -0.91 -7.94 -1.22
C LEU A 622 0.40 -7.68 -1.97
N GLU A 623 0.37 -6.91 -3.07
CA GLU A 623 1.58 -6.57 -3.83
C GLU A 623 2.58 -5.75 -3.01
N VAL A 624 2.08 -4.75 -2.25
CA VAL A 624 2.93 -3.93 -1.36
C VAL A 624 3.53 -4.79 -0.24
N LEU A 625 2.75 -5.71 0.34
CA LEU A 625 3.23 -6.65 1.37
C LEU A 625 4.31 -7.58 0.81
N ASN A 626 4.09 -8.14 -0.39
CA ASN A 626 5.07 -8.97 -1.08
C ASN A 626 6.36 -8.19 -1.33
N GLU A 627 6.27 -6.94 -1.79
CA GLU A 627 7.42 -6.06 -1.98
C GLU A 627 8.16 -5.83 -0.64
N MET A 628 7.45 -5.45 0.42
CA MET A 628 8.05 -5.18 1.73
C MET A 628 8.74 -6.41 2.34
N VAL A 629 8.17 -7.61 2.21
CA VAL A 629 8.79 -8.87 2.65
C VAL A 629 10.02 -9.19 1.81
N SER A 630 9.92 -9.09 0.48
CA SER A 630 11.03 -9.40 -0.44
C SER A 630 12.24 -8.49 -0.28
N ARG A 631 12.03 -7.27 0.26
CA ARG A 631 13.05 -6.27 0.60
C ARG A 631 13.55 -6.39 2.04
N ASN A 632 13.08 -7.38 2.80
CA ASN A 632 13.37 -7.53 4.24
C ASN A 632 12.97 -6.31 5.09
N LEU A 633 12.03 -5.47 4.63
CA LEU A 633 11.50 -4.37 5.43
C LEU A 633 10.60 -4.86 6.56
N ILE A 634 9.89 -5.97 6.31
CA ILE A 634 9.03 -6.65 7.28
C ILE A 634 9.30 -8.15 7.22
N ILE A 635 8.93 -8.86 8.29
CA ILE A 635 9.19 -10.28 8.44
C ILE A 635 8.04 -11.07 7.81
N ALA A 636 8.37 -12.11 7.05
CA ALA A 636 7.39 -13.06 6.54
C ALA A 636 6.56 -13.68 7.69
N PRO A 637 5.27 -13.97 7.48
CA PRO A 637 4.41 -14.47 8.55
C PRO A 637 4.87 -15.86 9.02
N LYS A 638 4.95 -16.05 10.33
CA LYS A 638 5.31 -17.33 10.94
C LYS A 638 4.11 -18.27 11.01
N PHE A 639 2.99 -17.74 11.48
CA PHE A 639 1.75 -18.50 11.64
C PHE A 639 0.91 -18.35 10.36
N VAL A 640 0.95 -19.38 9.51
CA VAL A 640 0.13 -19.50 8.29
C VAL A 640 -0.56 -20.86 8.36
N PRO A 641 -1.87 -20.98 8.04
CA PRO A 641 -2.55 -22.26 8.07
C PRO A 641 -1.95 -23.28 7.10
N ASP A 642 -1.66 -24.49 7.58
CA ASP A 642 -1.09 -25.57 6.74
C ASP A 642 -2.01 -25.91 5.55
N HIS A 643 -3.33 -25.86 5.77
CA HIS A 643 -4.33 -26.15 4.75
C HIS A 643 -4.41 -25.12 3.62
N LEU A 644 -3.76 -23.97 3.77
CA LEU A 644 -3.60 -23.02 2.67
C LEU A 644 -2.75 -23.62 1.53
N THR A 645 -1.82 -24.52 1.89
CA THR A 645 -0.94 -25.22 0.93
C THR A 645 -1.36 -26.67 0.71
N ASN A 646 -1.92 -27.32 1.75
CA ASN A 646 -2.36 -28.71 1.71
C ASN A 646 -3.85 -28.81 2.08
N PRO A 647 -4.75 -28.37 1.17
CA PRO A 647 -6.19 -28.42 1.43
C PRO A 647 -6.66 -29.87 1.59
N ILE A 648 -7.58 -30.10 2.51
CA ILE A 648 -8.25 -31.39 2.69
C ILE A 648 -9.39 -31.47 1.68
N ASN A 649 -9.47 -32.58 0.93
CA ASN A 649 -10.59 -32.84 0.03
C ASN A 649 -11.91 -32.78 0.81
N THR A 650 -12.85 -31.97 0.33
CA THR A 650 -14.17 -31.85 0.94
C THR A 650 -15.19 -32.69 0.16
N ASN A 651 -16.48 -32.44 0.39
CA ASN A 651 -17.54 -33.09 -0.36
C ASN A 651 -17.59 -32.50 -1.79
N PRO A 652 -17.67 -33.31 -2.87
CA PRO A 652 -17.73 -32.80 -4.24
C PRO A 652 -18.84 -31.78 -4.51
N VAL A 653 -19.96 -31.86 -3.77
CA VAL A 653 -21.05 -30.89 -3.85
C VAL A 653 -20.65 -29.55 -3.23
N LEU A 654 -19.91 -29.55 -2.12
CA LEU A 654 -19.38 -28.33 -1.52
C LEU A 654 -18.31 -27.71 -2.42
N ASP A 655 -17.40 -28.53 -2.96
CA ASP A 655 -16.37 -28.06 -3.89
C ASP A 655 -17.02 -27.35 -5.09
N TYR A 656 -18.04 -27.98 -5.69
CA TYR A 656 -18.81 -27.35 -6.77
C TYR A 656 -19.44 -26.01 -6.37
N ILE A 657 -20.06 -25.93 -5.19
CA ILE A 657 -20.67 -24.67 -4.71
C ILE A 657 -19.60 -23.59 -4.49
N MET A 658 -18.47 -23.95 -3.87
CA MET A 658 -17.37 -23.02 -3.60
C MET A 658 -16.71 -22.52 -4.89
N ASP A 659 -16.55 -23.40 -5.89
CA ASP A 659 -16.03 -23.04 -7.20
C ASP A 659 -16.97 -22.11 -7.95
N CYS A 660 -18.29 -22.32 -7.86
CA CYS A 660 -19.28 -21.45 -8.49
C CYS A 660 -19.29 -20.02 -7.90
N ILE A 661 -19.00 -19.87 -6.61
CA ILE A 661 -18.93 -18.54 -5.98
C ILE A 661 -17.56 -17.88 -6.12
N ALA A 662 -16.51 -18.65 -6.43
CA ALA A 662 -15.20 -18.09 -6.75
C ALA A 662 -15.33 -17.29 -8.05
N SER A 663 -15.09 -15.97 -7.97
CA SER A 663 -15.24 -15.08 -9.11
C SER A 663 -14.25 -15.47 -10.22
N HIS A 664 -14.67 -16.31 -11.16
CA HIS A 664 -13.97 -16.50 -12.42
C HIS A 664 -14.16 -15.19 -13.17
N GLN A 665 -13.18 -14.28 -13.10
CA GLN A 665 -13.23 -13.03 -13.85
C GLN A 665 -13.42 -13.35 -15.34
N ILE A 666 -14.65 -13.22 -15.81
CA ILE A 666 -14.95 -12.97 -17.22
C ILE A 666 -14.38 -11.57 -17.50
N GLY A 667 -13.15 -11.53 -18.02
CA GLY A 667 -12.57 -10.40 -18.72
C GLY A 667 -12.29 -9.15 -17.89
N LYS A 668 -11.09 -8.60 -18.05
CA LYS A 668 -10.84 -7.17 -17.82
C LYS A 668 -11.93 -6.38 -18.54
N VAL A 669 -12.82 -5.71 -17.81
CA VAL A 669 -13.57 -4.59 -18.38
C VAL A 669 -12.60 -3.40 -18.32
N ALA A 670 -12.41 -2.83 -19.51
CA ALA A 670 -11.43 -1.82 -19.88
C ALA A 670 -11.56 -0.50 -19.11
#